data_AF-A0A951F7Y6-F1
#
_entry.id   AF-A0A951F7Y6-F1
#
_cell.length_a   1.000
_cell.length_b   1.000
_cell.length_c   1.000
_cell.angle_alpha   90.00
_cell.angle_beta   90.00
_cell.angle_gamma   90.00
#
_symmetry.space_group_name_H-M   'P 1'
#
loop_
_entity.id
_entity.type
_entity.pdbx_description
1 polymer ?
#
loop_
_entity_poly.entity_id
_entity_poly.type
_entity_poly.pdbx_seq_one_letter_code
_entity_poly.pdbx_strand_id
1 'polypeptide(L)'
;MQPPSFAERAREFARAKRTDLTLLALAILTVWLAFAWCETILRVARYYTALPTWDYWRTAALLPFYRALDFRILWQQHNEHRVVFPEIVFAADYLLFHGRQILPLAVSFLCYAGSWVALSWAFHSDKSTPSFVRNAGSALAGIIIGWQGSAVVLADTFLLQWTLLQFTVLLALVFLARLRKTQANADLIALIACAIVATYSSANGLTLWPLLILIAWRASIPKRQAAALAASAMVAAGLYFIGYRFTGSLSAENLLRHPWYAVEFVGDYLSMPFGAIKSTQFGIRLGWAGVVLVIGLGIAAYRRGLLLTSTGVVLFGAYAFTLGTAVLTVAGRMDPNDPLFGAAKAPRYLTGPLIAWGVLILLCLWLASRLQWRFAPPGVLLAVFALLILLGLPKLRWWLEGADQRRAKEQMAALGIDLGLQDPGVDLNVFMDPASLSKWAADLNKDNLSVFCDSRRKRLGDPLASFGKLENQAIPGAITYAYPVLGGVQVAGWADESQLRRNKGWLVLANEMGRIVGFARKLPAGFPGELNNAKTPPALGWVGFVNLDYATQSFTAYAMERGKLFPIEGEAGVPAPRPIAWQNAGAPIAGILWQMDQTWTVNVIPPNMWPGQGPAGPVYGSWSGDNKKTGTIESSAFPAPSNNCIVLPVLQGPRKGGLSAAVVDADTGSPVAEVPLQDTDKQWIFWRLAFPASTKRLRIIAEDGGKNWGEWLAIGNPSLCK
;
A
#
# COMPACT_ATOMS: atom_id res chain seq x y z
N MET A 1 -44.69 49.16 -22.40
CA MET A 1 -44.30 47.91 -21.69
C MET A 1 -42.79 47.85 -21.64
N GLN A 2 -42.19 47.77 -20.45
CA GLN A 2 -40.75 47.56 -20.34
C GLN A 2 -40.43 46.08 -20.64
N PRO A 3 -39.40 45.77 -21.44
CA PRO A 3 -38.99 44.39 -21.68
C PRO A 3 -38.51 43.75 -20.37
N PRO A 4 -38.80 42.47 -20.12
CA PRO A 4 -38.40 41.79 -18.90
C PRO A 4 -36.88 41.89 -18.72
N SER A 5 -36.46 42.11 -17.47
CA SER A 5 -35.05 42.15 -17.10
C SER A 5 -34.36 40.84 -17.46
N PHE A 6 -33.04 40.87 -17.66
CA PHE A 6 -32.26 39.64 -17.92
C PHE A 6 -32.48 38.59 -16.83
N ALA A 7 -32.60 39.02 -15.57
CA ALA A 7 -32.87 38.15 -14.43
C ALA A 7 -34.25 37.49 -14.49
N GLU A 8 -35.29 38.19 -14.95
CA GLU A 8 -36.63 37.62 -15.15
C GLU A 8 -36.64 36.63 -16.31
N ARG A 9 -36.03 36.98 -17.45
CA ARG A 9 -35.87 36.05 -18.59
C ARG A 9 -35.10 34.79 -18.20
N ALA A 10 -34.03 34.92 -17.42
CA ALA A 10 -33.28 33.77 -16.91
C ALA A 10 -34.11 32.89 -15.96
N ARG A 11 -34.93 33.49 -15.09
CA ARG A 11 -35.84 32.74 -14.20
C ARG A 11 -36.95 32.02 -14.96
N GLU A 12 -37.56 32.67 -15.94
CA GLU A 12 -38.59 32.06 -16.78
C GLU A 12 -38.02 30.92 -17.62
N PHE A 13 -36.85 31.12 -18.23
CA PHE A 13 -36.12 30.06 -18.93
C PHE A 13 -35.79 28.89 -18.01
N ALA A 14 -35.25 29.16 -16.81
CA ALA A 14 -34.92 28.12 -15.85
C ALA A 14 -36.16 27.35 -15.34
N ARG A 15 -37.32 28.02 -15.20
CA ARG A 15 -38.59 27.36 -14.87
C ARG A 15 -39.07 26.48 -16.02
N ALA A 16 -39.05 27.00 -17.25
CA ALA A 16 -39.46 26.26 -18.45
C ALA A 16 -38.56 25.05 -18.74
N LYS A 17 -37.26 25.15 -18.45
CA LYS A 17 -36.24 24.11 -18.69
C LYS A 17 -35.87 23.30 -17.46
N ARG A 18 -36.61 23.42 -16.35
CA ARG A 18 -36.26 22.80 -15.08
C ARG A 18 -36.08 21.28 -15.18
N THR A 19 -36.97 20.60 -15.91
CA THR A 19 -36.90 19.14 -16.12
C THR A 19 -35.67 18.77 -16.94
N ASP A 20 -35.43 19.45 -18.06
CA ASP A 20 -34.27 19.24 -18.93
C ASP A 20 -32.95 19.43 -18.16
N LEU A 21 -32.85 20.51 -17.37
CA LEU A 21 -31.67 20.80 -16.55
C LEU A 21 -31.46 19.76 -15.44
N THR A 22 -32.55 19.26 -14.84
CA THR A 22 -32.49 18.21 -13.80
C THR A 22 -31.99 16.90 -14.40
N LEU A 23 -32.50 16.52 -15.58
CA LEU A 23 -32.06 15.33 -16.31
C LEU A 23 -30.60 15.43 -16.72
N LEU A 24 -30.17 16.59 -17.25
CA LEU A 24 -28.79 16.85 -17.63
C LEU A 24 -27.84 16.76 -16.42
N ALA A 25 -28.21 17.34 -15.28
CA ALA A 25 -27.40 17.25 -14.06
C ALA A 25 -27.26 15.81 -13.55
N LEU A 26 -28.35 15.03 -13.59
CA LEU A 26 -28.29 13.60 -13.23
C LEU A 26 -27.44 12.80 -14.23
N ALA A 27 -27.52 13.10 -15.52
CA ALA A 27 -26.69 12.46 -16.54
C ALA A 27 -25.20 12.74 -16.29
N ILE A 28 -24.83 14.00 -16.03
CA ILE A 28 -23.45 14.38 -15.69
C ILE A 28 -22.97 13.63 -14.44
N LEU A 29 -23.77 13.63 -13.37
CA LEU A 29 -23.40 12.93 -12.13
C LEU A 29 -23.29 11.42 -12.33
N THR A 30 -24.12 10.83 -13.19
CA THR A 30 -24.08 9.40 -13.51
C THR A 30 -22.83 9.05 -14.30
N VAL A 31 -22.47 9.87 -15.29
CA VAL A 31 -21.21 9.72 -16.05
C VAL A 31 -20.01 9.88 -15.12
N TRP A 32 -20.02 10.87 -14.23
CA TRP A 32 -18.94 11.06 -13.27
C TRP A 32 -18.84 9.89 -12.28
N LEU A 33 -19.96 9.37 -11.78
CA LEU A 33 -19.99 8.18 -10.95
C LEU A 33 -19.38 6.98 -11.68
N ALA A 34 -19.81 6.70 -12.90
CA ALA A 34 -19.27 5.61 -13.72
C ALA A 34 -17.77 5.79 -13.98
N PHE A 35 -17.33 7.02 -14.29
CA PHE A 35 -15.93 7.36 -14.46
C PHE A 35 -15.11 7.11 -13.18
N ALA A 36 -15.60 7.55 -12.01
CA ALA A 36 -14.92 7.37 -10.73
C ALA A 36 -14.70 5.88 -10.41
N TRP A 37 -15.74 5.06 -10.55
CA TRP A 37 -15.63 3.61 -10.33
C TRP A 37 -14.77 2.92 -11.39
N CYS A 38 -14.83 3.35 -12.66
CA CYS A 38 -13.96 2.85 -13.72
C CYS A 38 -12.49 3.13 -13.40
N GLU A 39 -12.14 4.36 -13.02
CA GLU A 39 -10.79 4.74 -12.60
C GLU A 39 -10.31 3.94 -11.39
N THR A 40 -11.20 3.71 -10.42
CA THR A 40 -10.90 2.86 -9.25
C THR A 40 -10.58 1.43 -9.68
N ILE A 41 -11.42 0.81 -10.52
CA ILE A 41 -11.21 -0.56 -11.02
C ILE A 41 -9.91 -0.65 -11.84
N LEU A 42 -9.68 0.30 -12.74
CA LEU A 42 -8.45 0.35 -13.56
C LEU A 42 -7.21 0.50 -12.68
N ARG A 43 -7.27 1.31 -11.61
CA ARG A 43 -6.15 1.45 -10.67
C ARG A 43 -5.96 0.21 -9.79
N VAL A 44 -7.03 -0.44 -9.34
CA VAL A 44 -6.94 -1.75 -8.64
C VAL A 44 -6.29 -2.79 -9.55
N ALA A 45 -6.69 -2.86 -10.82
CA ALA A 45 -6.10 -3.77 -11.79
C ALA A 45 -4.61 -3.45 -12.05
N ARG A 46 -4.21 -2.17 -12.05
CA ARG A 46 -2.80 -1.75 -12.12
C ARG A 46 -2.00 -2.10 -10.88
N TYR A 47 -2.61 -2.11 -9.70
CA TYR A 47 -1.94 -2.43 -8.43
C TYR A 47 -1.84 -3.93 -8.14
N TYR A 48 -2.63 -4.74 -8.84
CA TYR A 48 -2.66 -6.17 -8.63
C TYR A 48 -1.26 -6.80 -8.76
N THR A 49 -0.91 -7.60 -7.76
CA THR A 49 0.20 -8.53 -7.76
C THR A 49 -0.28 -9.84 -7.12
N ALA A 50 0.11 -10.98 -7.68
CA ALA A 50 -0.27 -12.28 -7.12
C ALA A 50 0.54 -12.61 -5.87
N LEU A 51 1.72 -12.01 -5.71
CA LEU A 51 2.60 -12.22 -4.57
C LEU A 51 2.01 -11.56 -3.30
N PRO A 52 1.96 -12.25 -2.15
CA PRO A 52 1.63 -11.63 -0.88
C PRO A 52 2.51 -10.41 -0.59
N THR A 53 1.95 -9.42 0.07
CA THR A 53 2.71 -8.27 0.59
C THR A 53 2.34 -8.02 2.04
N TRP A 54 3.32 -7.54 2.82
CA TRP A 54 3.18 -7.15 4.22
C TRP A 54 2.49 -8.24 5.05
N ASP A 55 1.43 -7.86 5.77
CA ASP A 55 0.67 -8.74 6.65
C ASP A 55 0.07 -9.97 5.92
N TYR A 56 -0.14 -9.89 4.60
CA TYR A 56 -0.68 -11.00 3.83
C TYR A 56 0.26 -12.21 3.77
N TRP A 57 1.58 -12.04 3.98
CA TRP A 57 2.54 -13.14 4.06
C TRP A 57 2.22 -14.14 5.18
N ARG A 58 1.49 -13.71 6.22
CA ARG A 58 0.94 -14.61 7.25
C ARG A 58 0.17 -15.78 6.63
N THR A 59 -0.58 -15.54 5.56
CA THR A 59 -1.39 -16.59 4.93
C THR A 59 -0.53 -17.69 4.32
N ALA A 60 0.66 -17.37 3.82
CA ALA A 60 1.64 -18.36 3.36
C ALA A 60 2.20 -19.17 4.55
N ALA A 61 2.49 -18.51 5.67
CA ALA A 61 2.92 -19.17 6.90
C ALA A 61 1.87 -20.14 7.47
N LEU A 62 0.58 -19.84 7.26
CA LEU A 62 -0.55 -20.63 7.74
C LEU A 62 -1.01 -21.72 6.75
N LEU A 63 -0.45 -21.78 5.55
CA LEU A 63 -0.83 -22.72 4.50
C LEU A 63 -0.87 -24.19 4.94
N PRO A 64 0.11 -24.72 5.72
CA PRO A 64 0.04 -26.10 6.20
C PRO A 64 -1.21 -26.39 7.03
N PHE A 65 -1.66 -25.41 7.82
CA PHE A 65 -2.84 -25.54 8.66
C PHE A 65 -4.14 -25.45 7.86
N TYR A 66 -4.20 -24.60 6.84
CA TYR A 66 -5.33 -24.56 5.91
C TYR A 66 -5.55 -25.91 5.25
N ARG A 67 -4.46 -26.56 4.80
CA ARG A 67 -4.53 -27.90 4.19
C ARG A 67 -4.96 -28.99 5.17
N ALA A 68 -4.54 -28.86 6.42
CA ALA A 68 -4.97 -29.77 7.49
C ALA A 68 -6.41 -29.51 7.97
N LEU A 69 -7.10 -28.49 7.43
CA LEU A 69 -8.40 -28.01 7.90
C LEU A 69 -8.41 -27.74 9.41
N ASP A 70 -7.28 -27.27 9.94
CA ASP A 70 -7.14 -26.96 11.36
C ASP A 70 -7.80 -25.61 11.68
N PHE A 71 -9.09 -25.63 12.01
CA PHE A 71 -9.87 -24.42 12.28
C PHE A 71 -9.39 -23.61 13.50
N ARG A 72 -8.49 -24.14 14.35
CA ARG A 72 -7.93 -23.38 15.48
C ARG A 72 -7.17 -22.15 15.01
N ILE A 73 -6.61 -22.20 13.81
CA ILE A 73 -5.89 -21.07 13.21
C ILE A 73 -6.80 -19.87 12.92
N LEU A 74 -8.09 -20.10 12.64
CA LEU A 74 -9.06 -19.02 12.42
C LEU A 74 -9.22 -18.17 13.69
N TRP A 75 -9.01 -18.78 14.85
CA TRP A 75 -9.04 -18.07 16.12
C TRP A 75 -7.71 -17.45 16.52
N GLN A 76 -6.64 -17.57 15.73
CA GLN A 76 -5.35 -16.98 16.08
C GLN A 76 -5.38 -15.45 16.01
N GLN A 77 -4.83 -14.81 17.03
CA GLN A 77 -4.70 -13.37 17.08
C GLN A 77 -3.73 -12.88 15.99
N HIS A 78 -4.06 -11.76 15.34
CA HIS A 78 -3.16 -11.02 14.48
C HIS A 78 -3.11 -9.57 14.98
N ASN A 79 -1.96 -9.11 15.47
CA ASN A 79 -1.86 -7.83 16.18
C ASN A 79 -2.92 -7.75 17.30
N GLU A 80 -3.84 -6.79 17.27
CA GLU A 80 -4.95 -6.67 18.24
C GLU A 80 -6.28 -7.21 17.67
N HIS A 81 -6.25 -8.00 16.59
CA HIS A 81 -7.43 -8.42 15.83
C HIS A 81 -7.69 -9.93 15.88
N ARG A 82 -8.96 -10.31 15.89
CA ARG A 82 -9.46 -11.63 15.46
C ARG A 82 -10.05 -11.47 14.06
N VAL A 83 -9.41 -12.08 13.06
CA VAL A 83 -9.73 -11.89 11.63
C VAL A 83 -10.37 -13.14 11.00
N VAL A 84 -11.23 -13.84 11.75
CA VAL A 84 -11.85 -15.12 11.37
C VAL A 84 -12.45 -15.10 9.96
N PHE A 85 -13.31 -14.12 9.65
CA PHE A 85 -14.03 -14.10 8.37
C PHE A 85 -13.12 -13.75 7.18
N PRO A 86 -12.24 -12.74 7.26
CA PRO A 86 -11.18 -12.56 6.27
C PRO A 86 -10.31 -13.82 6.08
N GLU A 87 -9.92 -14.48 7.17
CA GLU A 87 -9.06 -15.67 7.12
C GLU A 87 -9.74 -16.84 6.38
N ILE A 88 -11.06 -17.02 6.55
CA ILE A 88 -11.83 -18.01 5.77
C ILE A 88 -11.71 -17.73 4.27
N VAL A 89 -11.81 -16.46 3.86
CA VAL A 89 -11.67 -16.06 2.45
C VAL A 89 -10.24 -16.29 1.96
N PHE A 90 -9.23 -16.01 2.80
CA PHE A 90 -7.83 -16.25 2.46
C PHE A 90 -7.54 -17.74 2.31
N ALA A 91 -7.99 -18.57 3.24
CA ALA A 91 -7.86 -20.02 3.16
C ALA A 91 -8.54 -20.56 1.90
N ALA A 92 -9.75 -20.09 1.58
CA ALA A 92 -10.45 -20.48 0.35
C ALA A 92 -9.67 -20.08 -0.92
N ASP A 93 -9.02 -18.92 -0.93
CA ASP A 93 -8.18 -18.49 -2.07
C ASP A 93 -6.98 -19.43 -2.28
N TYR A 94 -6.29 -19.84 -1.21
CA TYR A 94 -5.19 -20.80 -1.31
C TYR A 94 -5.65 -22.20 -1.72
N LEU A 95 -6.76 -22.68 -1.16
CA LEU A 95 -7.25 -24.04 -1.39
C LEU A 95 -7.97 -24.21 -2.74
N LEU A 96 -8.63 -23.17 -3.25
CA LEU A 96 -9.50 -23.24 -4.44
C LEU A 96 -9.00 -22.40 -5.62
N PHE A 97 -8.23 -21.34 -5.38
CA PHE A 97 -7.83 -20.35 -6.40
C PHE A 97 -6.31 -20.12 -6.46
N HIS A 98 -5.54 -21.11 -5.99
CA HIS A 98 -4.08 -21.13 -6.01
C HIS A 98 -3.40 -19.97 -5.28
N GLY A 99 -4.05 -19.31 -4.31
CA GLY A 99 -3.44 -18.24 -3.52
C GLY A 99 -3.09 -16.99 -4.34
N ARG A 100 -3.82 -16.73 -5.43
CA ARG A 100 -3.58 -15.62 -6.37
C ARG A 100 -4.17 -14.30 -5.90
N GLN A 101 -4.83 -14.28 -4.75
CA GLN A 101 -5.49 -13.14 -4.13
C GLN A 101 -6.69 -12.59 -4.92
N ILE A 102 -7.18 -13.33 -5.92
CA ILE A 102 -8.30 -12.87 -6.76
C ILE A 102 -9.61 -12.93 -5.97
N LEU A 103 -9.82 -13.99 -5.18
CA LEU A 103 -11.01 -14.13 -4.36
C LEU A 103 -11.13 -13.02 -3.29
N PRO A 104 -10.13 -12.77 -2.41
CA PRO A 104 -10.23 -11.71 -1.43
C PRO A 104 -10.34 -10.31 -2.07
N LEU A 105 -9.71 -10.10 -3.22
CA LEU A 105 -9.87 -8.86 -4.00
C LEU A 105 -11.34 -8.66 -4.43
N ALA A 106 -11.97 -9.70 -4.99
CA ALA A 106 -13.35 -9.66 -5.43
C ALA A 106 -14.32 -9.44 -4.25
N VAL A 107 -14.15 -10.17 -3.14
CA VAL A 107 -14.97 -10.00 -1.94
C VAL A 107 -14.81 -8.59 -1.36
N SER A 108 -13.58 -8.06 -1.33
CA SER A 108 -13.31 -6.71 -0.83
C SER A 108 -14.04 -5.66 -1.67
N PHE A 109 -13.99 -5.78 -3.00
CA PHE A 109 -14.70 -4.90 -3.91
C PHE A 109 -16.23 -4.99 -3.75
N LEU A 110 -16.77 -6.19 -3.63
CA LEU A 110 -18.21 -6.42 -3.41
C LEU A 110 -18.69 -5.82 -2.09
N CYS A 111 -17.94 -5.98 -1.00
CA CYS A 111 -18.27 -5.37 0.28
C CYS A 111 -18.21 -3.83 0.21
N TYR A 112 -17.21 -3.29 -0.49
CA TYR A 112 -17.04 -1.84 -0.62
C TYR A 112 -18.14 -1.19 -1.47
N ALA A 113 -18.47 -1.77 -2.63
CA ALA A 113 -19.60 -1.34 -3.45
C ALA A 113 -20.93 -1.56 -2.70
N GLY A 114 -21.07 -2.69 -1.99
CA GLY A 114 -22.22 -3.01 -1.16
C GLY A 114 -22.45 -1.98 -0.04
N SER A 115 -21.39 -1.39 0.51
CA SER A 115 -21.47 -0.32 1.51
C SER A 115 -22.13 0.93 0.93
N TRP A 116 -21.74 1.34 -0.28
CA TRP A 116 -22.40 2.45 -1.00
C TRP A 116 -23.88 2.12 -1.29
N VAL A 117 -24.16 0.91 -1.78
CA VAL A 117 -25.53 0.46 -2.06
C VAL A 117 -26.39 0.49 -0.79
N ALA A 118 -25.88 0.04 0.35
CA ALA A 118 -26.60 0.04 1.62
C ALA A 118 -26.93 1.48 2.09
N LEU A 119 -25.99 2.42 1.96
CA LEU A 119 -26.21 3.84 2.26
C LEU A 119 -27.25 4.47 1.33
N SER A 120 -27.12 4.25 0.02
CA SER A 120 -28.07 4.75 -0.97
C SER A 120 -29.46 4.16 -0.78
N TRP A 121 -29.56 2.86 -0.45
CA TRP A 121 -30.83 2.22 -0.15
C TRP A 121 -31.50 2.81 1.10
N ALA A 122 -30.74 3.01 2.17
CA ALA A 122 -31.24 3.65 3.38
C ALA A 122 -31.73 5.08 3.10
N PHE A 123 -30.97 5.87 2.32
CA PHE A 123 -31.37 7.22 1.92
C PHE A 123 -32.63 7.22 1.02
N HIS A 124 -32.74 6.27 0.08
CA HIS A 124 -33.89 6.13 -0.81
C HIS A 124 -35.17 5.61 -0.13
N SER A 125 -35.03 5.06 1.08
CA SER A 125 -36.17 4.60 1.89
C SER A 125 -37.03 5.76 2.40
N ASP A 126 -36.47 6.98 2.51
CA ASP A 126 -37.22 8.16 2.92
C ASP A 126 -37.81 8.92 1.70
N LYS A 127 -39.09 8.66 1.43
CA LYS A 127 -39.81 9.24 0.29
C LYS A 127 -40.07 10.75 0.40
N SER A 128 -39.91 11.33 1.60
CA SER A 128 -40.09 12.77 1.79
C SER A 128 -38.96 13.63 1.22
N THR A 129 -37.80 13.02 0.97
CA THR A 129 -36.70 13.68 0.24
C THR A 129 -37.01 13.63 -1.26
N PRO A 130 -36.96 14.73 -2.03
CA PRO A 130 -37.28 14.72 -3.46
C PRO A 130 -36.46 13.70 -4.26
N SER A 131 -37.05 13.09 -5.29
CA SER A 131 -36.39 12.03 -6.11
C SER A 131 -35.06 12.46 -6.70
N PHE A 132 -34.98 13.67 -7.25
CA PHE A 132 -33.73 14.25 -7.75
C PHE A 132 -32.65 14.31 -6.67
N VAL A 133 -32.98 14.77 -5.46
CA VAL A 133 -32.02 14.88 -4.35
C VAL A 133 -31.56 13.49 -3.89
N ARG A 134 -32.45 12.50 -3.89
CA ARG A 134 -32.09 11.10 -3.58
C ARG A 134 -31.07 10.56 -4.58
N ASN A 135 -31.37 10.67 -5.87
CA ASN A 135 -30.50 10.19 -6.94
C ASN A 135 -29.16 10.94 -6.98
N ALA A 136 -29.19 12.28 -6.94
CA ALA A 136 -27.98 13.11 -6.99
C ALA A 136 -27.12 12.95 -5.73
N GLY A 137 -27.74 12.86 -4.54
CA GLY A 137 -27.03 12.63 -3.28
C GLY A 137 -26.37 11.25 -3.23
N SER A 138 -27.09 10.20 -3.66
CA SER A 138 -26.53 8.85 -3.84
C SER A 138 -25.37 8.82 -4.84
N ALA A 139 -25.47 9.58 -5.94
CA ALA A 139 -24.40 9.70 -6.92
C ALA A 139 -23.16 10.41 -6.33
N LEU A 140 -23.32 11.53 -5.62
CA LEU A 140 -22.20 12.22 -4.98
C LEU A 140 -21.52 11.36 -3.90
N ALA A 141 -22.30 10.67 -3.07
CA ALA A 141 -21.78 9.70 -2.10
C ALA A 141 -21.02 8.55 -2.81
N GLY A 142 -21.54 8.09 -3.95
CA GLY A 142 -20.88 7.07 -4.77
C GLY A 142 -19.60 7.57 -5.46
N ILE A 143 -19.54 8.83 -5.88
CA ILE A 143 -18.35 9.44 -6.49
C ILE A 143 -17.21 9.55 -5.48
N ILE A 144 -17.51 9.97 -4.24
CA ILE A 144 -16.49 10.10 -3.20
C ILE A 144 -16.01 8.74 -2.69
N ILE A 145 -16.91 7.78 -2.48
CA ILE A 145 -16.55 6.40 -2.09
C ILE A 145 -15.78 5.73 -3.23
N GLY A 146 -16.26 5.86 -4.47
CA GLY A 146 -15.62 5.34 -5.67
C GLY A 146 -14.46 6.17 -6.19
N TRP A 147 -13.85 7.03 -5.38
CA TRP A 147 -12.64 7.77 -5.79
C TRP A 147 -11.46 6.81 -5.95
N GLN A 148 -10.65 7.00 -6.99
CA GLN A 148 -9.51 6.13 -7.32
C GLN A 148 -8.49 5.92 -6.19
N GLY A 149 -8.40 6.79 -5.19
CA GLY A 149 -7.55 6.57 -4.01
C GLY A 149 -8.01 5.40 -3.13
N SER A 150 -9.28 5.00 -3.21
CA SER A 150 -9.79 3.77 -2.57
C SER A 150 -9.08 2.51 -3.10
N ALA A 151 -8.50 2.56 -4.30
CA ALA A 151 -7.71 1.46 -4.88
C ALA A 151 -6.53 1.06 -3.99
N VAL A 152 -5.98 1.97 -3.17
CA VAL A 152 -4.90 1.64 -2.24
C VAL A 152 -5.34 0.59 -1.22
N VAL A 153 -6.56 0.71 -0.72
CA VAL A 153 -7.15 -0.25 0.24
C VAL A 153 -7.70 -1.47 -0.48
N LEU A 154 -8.39 -1.27 -1.62
CA LEU A 154 -9.01 -2.38 -2.35
C LEU A 154 -7.98 -3.36 -2.92
N ALA A 155 -6.84 -2.87 -3.40
CA ALA A 155 -5.78 -3.72 -3.95
C ALA A 155 -4.90 -4.40 -2.88
N ASP A 156 -4.97 -3.96 -1.62
CA ASP A 156 -4.36 -4.66 -0.50
C ASP A 156 -5.35 -5.69 0.05
N THR A 157 -5.20 -6.94 -0.35
CA THR A 157 -6.19 -7.98 -0.06
C THR A 157 -6.26 -8.33 1.42
N PHE A 158 -5.21 -8.06 2.20
CA PHE A 158 -5.26 -8.18 3.66
C PHE A 158 -6.26 -7.19 4.29
N LEU A 159 -6.44 -6.03 3.66
CA LEU A 159 -7.39 -5.01 4.12
C LEU A 159 -8.85 -5.34 3.81
N LEU A 160 -9.15 -6.53 3.27
CA LEU A 160 -10.51 -7.11 3.23
C LEU A 160 -11.21 -7.01 4.58
N GLN A 161 -10.47 -7.14 5.68
CA GLN A 161 -11.00 -6.96 7.03
C GLN A 161 -11.74 -5.62 7.22
N TRP A 162 -11.29 -4.54 6.57
CA TRP A 162 -11.89 -3.21 6.69
C TRP A 162 -13.13 -3.06 5.81
N THR A 163 -13.10 -3.55 4.57
CA THR A 163 -14.25 -3.46 3.65
C THR A 163 -15.39 -4.35 4.11
N LEU A 164 -15.09 -5.57 4.57
CA LEU A 164 -16.07 -6.49 5.16
C LEU A 164 -16.67 -5.95 6.46
N LEU A 165 -15.85 -5.38 7.35
CA LEU A 165 -16.30 -4.72 8.57
C LEU A 165 -17.32 -3.62 8.26
N GLN A 166 -16.97 -2.68 7.37
CA GLN A 166 -17.83 -1.53 7.08
C GLN A 166 -19.15 -1.95 6.43
N PHE A 167 -19.10 -2.91 5.51
CA PHE A 167 -20.30 -3.43 4.87
C PHE A 167 -21.26 -4.06 5.89
N THR A 168 -20.74 -4.93 6.76
CA THR A 168 -21.55 -5.63 7.76
C THR A 168 -22.06 -4.72 8.86
N VAL A 169 -21.32 -3.67 9.23
CA VAL A 169 -21.81 -2.58 10.10
C VAL A 169 -23.02 -1.88 9.48
N LEU A 170 -22.94 -1.52 8.20
CA LEU A 170 -24.05 -0.86 7.49
C LEU A 170 -25.28 -1.77 7.38
N LEU A 171 -25.07 -3.05 7.07
CA LEU A 171 -26.14 -4.04 7.06
C LEU A 171 -26.77 -4.22 8.45
N ALA A 172 -25.97 -4.29 9.51
CA ALA A 172 -26.47 -4.35 10.89
C ALA A 172 -27.37 -3.14 11.18
N LEU A 173 -26.95 -1.91 10.86
CA LEU A 173 -27.76 -0.72 11.06
C LEU A 173 -29.05 -0.74 10.22
N VAL A 174 -28.98 -1.25 8.99
CA VAL A 174 -30.14 -1.48 8.10
C VAL A 174 -31.14 -2.46 8.72
N PHE A 175 -30.66 -3.61 9.22
CA PHE A 175 -31.51 -4.61 9.85
C PHE A 175 -32.07 -4.12 11.18
N LEU A 176 -31.32 -3.33 11.96
CA LEU A 176 -31.84 -2.68 13.16
C LEU A 176 -32.99 -1.71 12.82
N ALA A 177 -32.82 -0.91 11.77
CA ALA A 177 -33.85 0.00 11.28
C ALA A 177 -35.11 -0.73 10.78
N ARG A 178 -34.95 -1.92 10.19
CA ARG A 178 -36.04 -2.80 9.76
C ARG A 178 -36.73 -3.48 10.95
N LEU A 179 -35.95 -4.06 11.87
CA LEU A 179 -36.42 -4.72 13.09
C LEU A 179 -37.33 -3.80 13.89
N ARG A 180 -37.02 -2.50 13.96
CA ARG A 180 -37.88 -1.50 14.59
C ARG A 180 -39.28 -1.43 13.97
N LYS A 181 -39.39 -1.60 12.66
CA LYS A 181 -40.66 -1.52 11.91
C LYS A 181 -41.42 -2.84 11.90
N THR A 182 -40.71 -3.95 11.70
CA THR A 182 -41.29 -5.27 11.46
C THR A 182 -41.41 -6.10 12.74
N GLN A 183 -40.54 -5.84 13.72
CA GLN A 183 -40.29 -6.69 14.90
C GLN A 183 -40.02 -8.16 14.55
N ALA A 184 -39.60 -8.44 13.31
CA ALA A 184 -39.39 -9.79 12.82
C ALA A 184 -38.11 -10.39 13.39
N ASN A 185 -38.18 -11.61 13.94
CA ASN A 185 -37.00 -12.31 14.44
C ASN A 185 -35.94 -12.56 13.35
N ALA A 186 -36.35 -12.67 12.09
CA ALA A 186 -35.41 -12.78 10.96
C ALA A 186 -34.51 -11.53 10.84
N ASP A 187 -35.04 -10.33 11.06
CA ASP A 187 -34.26 -9.09 11.04
C ASP A 187 -33.29 -9.03 12.24
N LEU A 188 -33.70 -9.56 13.41
CA LEU A 188 -32.83 -9.68 14.58
C LEU A 188 -31.68 -10.67 14.35
N ILE A 189 -31.96 -11.84 13.75
CA ILE A 189 -30.94 -12.85 13.42
C ILE A 189 -29.94 -12.26 12.42
N ALA A 190 -30.43 -11.59 11.37
CA ALA A 190 -29.56 -10.94 10.38
C ALA A 190 -28.71 -9.81 10.99
N LEU A 191 -29.29 -9.01 11.89
CA LEU A 191 -28.59 -7.99 12.67
C LEU A 191 -27.44 -8.59 13.49
N ILE A 192 -27.72 -9.63 14.29
CA ILE A 192 -26.73 -10.30 15.14
C ILE A 192 -25.64 -10.95 14.28
N ALA A 193 -26.01 -11.63 13.20
CA ALA A 193 -25.05 -12.24 12.28
C ALA A 193 -24.09 -11.20 11.69
N CYS A 194 -24.61 -10.07 11.21
CA CYS A 194 -23.77 -8.98 10.70
C CYS A 194 -22.83 -8.42 11.77
N ALA A 195 -23.31 -8.24 13.01
CA ALA A 195 -22.49 -7.73 14.11
C ALA A 195 -21.39 -8.73 14.55
N ILE A 196 -21.65 -10.04 14.48
CA ILE A 196 -20.64 -11.10 14.68
C ILE A 196 -19.59 -11.04 13.56
N VAL A 197 -20.01 -10.93 12.29
CA VAL A 197 -19.07 -10.81 11.17
C VAL A 197 -18.19 -9.58 11.32
N ALA A 198 -18.76 -8.43 11.69
CA ALA A 198 -18.01 -7.22 11.99
C ALA A 198 -16.98 -7.46 13.10
N THR A 199 -17.39 -8.08 14.22
CA THR A 199 -16.54 -8.34 15.40
C THR A 199 -15.34 -9.21 15.08
N TYR A 200 -15.52 -10.27 14.26
CA TYR A 200 -14.44 -11.18 13.87
C TYR A 200 -13.88 -10.90 12.48
N SER A 201 -14.11 -9.69 11.95
CA SER A 201 -13.33 -9.14 10.86
C SER A 201 -12.25 -8.22 11.40
N SER A 202 -12.52 -7.45 12.45
CA SER A 202 -11.56 -6.55 13.09
C SER A 202 -12.02 -6.18 14.50
N ALA A 203 -11.07 -5.87 15.38
CA ALA A 203 -11.33 -5.39 16.76
C ALA A 203 -12.30 -4.20 16.80
N ASN A 204 -12.28 -3.36 15.77
CA ASN A 204 -13.15 -2.20 15.67
C ASN A 204 -14.63 -2.58 15.61
N GLY A 205 -14.96 -3.80 15.17
CA GLY A 205 -16.32 -4.34 15.22
C GLY A 205 -16.90 -4.45 16.62
N LEU A 206 -16.06 -4.56 17.68
CA LEU A 206 -16.54 -4.54 19.07
C LEU A 206 -17.26 -3.22 19.42
N THR A 207 -16.88 -2.11 18.78
CA THR A 207 -17.51 -0.79 19.00
C THR A 207 -18.95 -0.73 18.48
N LEU A 208 -19.36 -1.67 17.62
CA LEU A 208 -20.70 -1.74 17.07
C LEU A 208 -21.74 -2.13 18.13
N TRP A 209 -21.41 -3.05 19.05
CA TRP A 209 -22.40 -3.58 20.00
C TRP A 209 -22.99 -2.51 20.93
N PRO A 210 -22.19 -1.67 21.62
CA PRO A 210 -22.74 -0.60 22.46
C PRO A 210 -23.63 0.36 21.66
N LEU A 211 -23.25 0.65 20.41
CA LEU A 211 -24.03 1.50 19.52
C LEU A 211 -25.39 0.87 19.17
N LEU A 212 -25.41 -0.41 18.77
CA LEU A 212 -26.65 -1.12 18.44
C LEU A 212 -27.58 -1.21 19.66
N ILE A 213 -27.04 -1.51 20.84
CA ILE A 213 -27.80 -1.59 22.10
C ILE A 213 -28.39 -0.22 22.47
N LEU A 214 -27.59 0.85 22.37
CA LEU A 214 -28.05 2.21 22.66
C LEU A 214 -29.20 2.63 21.72
N ILE A 215 -29.09 2.32 20.43
CA ILE A 215 -30.14 2.61 19.45
C ILE A 215 -31.37 1.74 19.74
N ALA A 216 -31.20 0.44 19.99
CA ALA A 216 -32.29 -0.50 20.30
C ALA A 216 -33.08 -0.08 21.54
N TRP A 217 -32.37 0.34 22.60
CA TRP A 217 -32.96 0.85 23.84
C TRP A 217 -33.84 2.07 23.60
N ARG A 218 -33.40 3.00 22.73
CA ARG A 218 -34.19 4.19 22.37
C ARG A 218 -35.27 3.92 21.32
N ALA A 219 -35.13 2.88 20.52
CA ALA A 219 -35.99 2.57 19.38
C ALA A 219 -37.26 1.77 19.73
N SER A 220 -37.57 1.57 21.02
CA SER A 220 -38.72 0.78 21.50
C SER A 220 -38.76 -0.65 20.96
N ILE A 221 -37.59 -1.27 20.75
CA ILE A 221 -37.50 -2.68 20.36
C ILE A 221 -38.02 -3.57 21.51
N PRO A 222 -38.78 -4.64 21.25
CA PRO A 222 -39.26 -5.55 22.28
C PRO A 222 -38.16 -6.00 23.24
N LYS A 223 -38.43 -5.98 24.56
CA LYS A 223 -37.43 -6.30 25.60
C LYS A 223 -36.74 -7.64 25.39
N ARG A 224 -37.47 -8.66 24.90
CA ARG A 224 -36.90 -9.99 24.58
C ARG A 224 -35.84 -9.93 23.47
N GLN A 225 -36.11 -9.15 22.42
CA GLN A 225 -35.20 -8.97 21.30
C GLN A 225 -33.99 -8.12 21.70
N ALA A 226 -34.21 -7.07 22.50
CA ALA A 226 -33.13 -6.26 23.06
C ALA A 226 -32.23 -7.08 24.01
N ALA A 227 -32.82 -7.96 24.84
CA ALA A 227 -32.10 -8.87 25.69
C ALA A 227 -31.29 -9.90 24.88
N ALA A 228 -31.87 -10.45 23.81
CA ALA A 228 -31.14 -11.35 22.91
C ALA A 228 -29.96 -10.66 22.22
N LEU A 229 -30.12 -9.41 21.79
CA LEU A 229 -29.03 -8.60 21.24
C LEU A 229 -27.91 -8.35 22.27
N ALA A 230 -28.27 -7.99 23.50
CA ALA A 230 -27.31 -7.76 24.58
C ALA A 230 -26.58 -9.05 25.01
N ALA A 231 -27.30 -10.18 25.11
CA ALA A 231 -26.70 -11.48 25.37
C ALA A 231 -25.72 -11.89 24.26
N SER A 232 -26.10 -11.69 23.00
CA SER A 232 -25.22 -11.94 21.85
C SER A 232 -23.96 -11.08 21.88
N ALA A 233 -24.10 -9.79 22.26
CA ALA A 233 -22.96 -8.90 22.43
C ALA A 233 -21.99 -9.40 23.51
N MET A 234 -22.50 -9.81 24.68
CA MET A 234 -21.67 -10.35 25.77
C MET A 234 -20.96 -11.64 25.35
N VAL A 235 -21.66 -12.54 24.66
CA VAL A 235 -21.06 -13.79 24.17
C VAL A 235 -19.99 -13.50 23.13
N ALA A 236 -20.27 -12.68 22.11
CA ALA A 236 -19.30 -12.34 21.08
C ALA A 236 -18.05 -11.64 21.65
N ALA A 237 -18.24 -10.66 22.55
CA ALA A 237 -17.14 -9.99 23.22
C ALA A 237 -16.35 -10.96 24.12
N GLY A 238 -17.02 -11.78 24.93
CA GLY A 238 -16.39 -12.76 25.80
C GLY A 238 -15.55 -13.78 25.02
N LEU A 239 -16.10 -14.31 23.94
CA LEU A 239 -15.40 -15.21 23.03
C LEU A 239 -14.17 -14.52 22.39
N TYR A 240 -14.30 -13.27 21.93
CA TYR A 240 -13.20 -12.52 21.31
C TYR A 240 -11.91 -12.52 22.17
N PHE A 241 -12.08 -12.38 23.49
CA PHE A 241 -10.97 -12.30 24.44
C PHE A 241 -10.43 -13.67 24.91
N ILE A 242 -11.01 -14.80 24.49
CA ILE A 242 -10.46 -16.13 24.81
C ILE A 242 -9.07 -16.27 24.20
N GLY A 243 -8.05 -16.46 25.05
CA GLY A 243 -6.65 -16.59 24.61
C GLY A 243 -6.09 -15.30 24.00
N TYR A 244 -6.66 -14.13 24.32
CA TYR A 244 -6.18 -12.84 23.83
C TYR A 244 -4.97 -12.36 24.65
N ARG A 245 -3.96 -11.83 23.97
CA ARG A 245 -2.75 -11.27 24.59
C ARG A 245 -2.59 -9.84 24.15
N PHE A 246 -2.66 -8.89 25.09
CA PHE A 246 -2.40 -7.49 24.78
C PHE A 246 -0.93 -7.31 24.40
N THR A 247 -0.64 -6.79 23.21
CA THR A 247 0.73 -6.68 22.69
C THR A 247 1.44 -5.40 23.12
N GLY A 248 0.84 -4.62 24.03
CA GLY A 248 1.35 -3.33 24.49
C GLY A 248 1.11 -2.16 23.52
N SER A 249 0.54 -2.42 22.34
CA SER A 249 0.22 -1.39 21.34
C SER A 249 -0.94 -0.48 21.76
N LEU A 250 -1.89 -1.01 22.54
CA LEU A 250 -2.98 -0.25 23.15
C LEU A 250 -2.52 0.36 24.48
N SER A 251 -2.31 1.67 24.51
CA SER A 251 -1.92 2.40 25.72
C SER A 251 -3.02 3.35 26.16
N ALA A 252 -3.89 2.88 27.07
CA ALA A 252 -4.87 3.73 27.74
C ALA A 252 -4.19 4.86 28.53
N GLU A 253 -2.98 4.62 29.01
CA GLU A 253 -2.14 5.63 29.67
C GLU A 253 -1.78 6.78 28.72
N ASN A 254 -1.43 6.49 27.47
CA ASN A 254 -1.11 7.53 26.50
C ASN A 254 -2.32 8.43 26.23
N LEU A 255 -3.54 7.87 26.18
CA LEU A 255 -4.77 8.67 26.04
C LEU A 255 -4.96 9.65 27.20
N LEU A 256 -4.64 9.22 28.43
CA LEU A 256 -4.77 10.06 29.63
C LEU A 256 -3.65 11.09 29.74
N ARG A 257 -2.42 10.75 29.34
CA ARG A 257 -1.25 11.64 29.40
C ARG A 257 -1.23 12.67 28.27
N HIS A 258 -1.76 12.32 27.09
CA HIS A 258 -1.76 13.19 25.91
C HIS A 258 -3.17 13.33 25.29
N PRO A 259 -4.17 13.82 26.05
CA PRO A 259 -5.55 13.89 25.58
C PRO A 259 -5.71 14.81 24.36
N TRP A 260 -4.93 15.89 24.28
CA TRP A 260 -4.98 16.81 23.14
C TRP A 260 -4.41 16.20 21.87
N TYR A 261 -3.32 15.44 21.98
CA TYR A 261 -2.81 14.66 20.85
C TYR A 261 -3.89 13.69 20.34
N ALA A 262 -4.60 13.03 21.26
CA ALA A 262 -5.67 12.11 20.87
C ALA A 262 -6.82 12.81 20.13
N VAL A 263 -7.23 13.99 20.61
CA VAL A 263 -8.23 14.85 19.96
C VAL A 263 -7.77 15.29 18.57
N GLU A 264 -6.53 15.74 18.43
CA GLU A 264 -5.96 16.16 17.15
C GLU A 264 -5.87 15.00 16.16
N PHE A 265 -5.38 13.84 16.60
CA PHE A 265 -5.31 12.61 15.80
C PHE A 265 -6.68 12.20 15.25
N VAL A 266 -7.73 12.22 16.08
CA VAL A 266 -9.10 11.87 15.64
C VAL A 266 -9.59 12.85 14.58
N GLY A 267 -9.33 14.15 14.76
CA GLY A 267 -9.66 15.17 13.76
C GLY A 267 -8.96 14.91 12.43
N ASP A 268 -7.65 14.65 12.47
CA ASP A 268 -6.87 14.41 11.26
C ASP A 268 -7.27 13.10 10.57
N TYR A 269 -7.51 12.02 11.32
CA TYR A 269 -7.99 10.73 10.82
C TYR A 269 -9.31 10.88 10.05
N LEU A 270 -10.32 11.53 10.64
CA LEU A 270 -11.64 11.69 10.03
C LEU A 270 -11.63 12.61 8.80
N SER A 271 -10.62 13.47 8.71
CA SER A 271 -10.48 14.40 7.58
C SER A 271 -9.92 13.74 6.32
N MET A 272 -9.35 12.54 6.42
CA MET A 272 -8.73 11.85 5.29
C MET A 272 -9.77 11.53 4.19
N PRO A 273 -9.40 11.57 2.90
CA PRO A 273 -8.09 11.98 2.40
C PRO A 273 -7.87 13.51 2.34
N PHE A 274 -8.93 14.31 2.44
CA PHE A 274 -8.86 15.75 2.16
C PHE A 274 -8.00 16.53 3.14
N GLY A 275 -7.83 16.05 4.37
CA GLY A 275 -6.90 16.66 5.32
C GLY A 275 -5.45 16.68 4.86
N ALA A 276 -5.07 15.76 3.97
CA ALA A 276 -3.73 15.70 3.39
C ALA A 276 -3.46 16.77 2.31
N ILE A 277 -4.46 17.57 1.91
CA ILE A 277 -4.30 18.61 0.87
C ILE A 277 -3.36 19.74 1.30
N LYS A 278 -3.32 20.05 2.60
CA LYS A 278 -2.51 21.15 3.16
C LYS A 278 -1.73 20.64 4.38
N SER A 279 -1.51 21.52 5.36
CA SER A 279 -0.86 21.18 6.62
C SER A 279 -1.71 20.23 7.46
N THR A 280 -1.07 19.51 8.39
CA THR A 280 -1.76 18.70 9.41
C THR A 280 -2.83 19.49 10.16
N GLN A 281 -2.54 20.75 10.51
CA GLN A 281 -3.50 21.62 11.20
C GLN A 281 -4.76 21.90 10.38
N PHE A 282 -4.65 21.93 9.05
CA PHE A 282 -5.83 21.99 8.18
C PHE A 282 -6.66 20.70 8.27
N GLY A 283 -6.02 19.52 8.24
CA GLY A 283 -6.68 18.23 8.41
C GLY A 283 -7.43 18.12 9.73
N ILE A 284 -6.75 18.41 10.84
CA ILE A 284 -7.33 18.43 12.19
C ILE A 284 -8.61 19.29 12.22
N ARG A 285 -8.53 20.54 11.75
CA ARG A 285 -9.66 21.47 11.74
C ARG A 285 -10.78 21.00 10.82
N LEU A 286 -10.46 20.44 9.66
CA LEU A 286 -11.45 19.94 8.71
C LEU A 286 -12.24 18.76 9.28
N GLY A 287 -11.57 17.81 9.93
CA GLY A 287 -12.25 16.68 10.58
C GLY A 287 -13.15 17.11 11.72
N TRP A 288 -12.66 17.99 12.62
CA TRP A 288 -13.48 18.52 13.71
C TRP A 288 -14.65 19.39 13.22
N ALA A 289 -14.47 20.16 12.15
CA ALA A 289 -15.58 20.87 11.51
C ALA A 289 -16.66 19.89 11.03
N GLY A 290 -16.27 18.75 10.46
CA GLY A 290 -17.18 17.65 10.11
C GLY A 290 -17.91 17.08 11.32
N VAL A 291 -17.20 16.79 12.41
CA VAL A 291 -17.79 16.25 13.65
C VAL A 291 -18.79 17.23 14.26
N VAL A 292 -18.42 18.51 14.41
CA VAL A 292 -19.31 19.56 14.93
C VAL A 292 -20.55 19.71 14.06
N LEU A 293 -20.41 19.64 12.74
CA LEU A 293 -21.53 19.67 11.80
C LEU A 293 -22.47 18.47 12.03
N VAL A 294 -21.95 17.24 12.13
CA VAL A 294 -22.78 16.05 12.40
C VAL A 294 -23.48 16.13 13.75
N ILE A 295 -22.83 16.64 14.78
CA ILE A 295 -23.46 16.87 16.10
C ILE A 295 -24.62 17.86 15.96
N GLY A 296 -24.41 18.99 15.28
CA GLY A 296 -25.46 19.98 15.02
C GLY A 296 -26.64 19.41 14.24
N LEU A 297 -26.36 18.62 13.19
CA LEU A 297 -27.36 17.86 12.43
C LEU A 297 -28.12 16.86 13.32
N GLY A 298 -27.41 16.16 14.21
CA GLY A 298 -27.97 15.22 15.17
C GLY A 298 -28.91 15.87 16.16
N ILE A 299 -28.55 17.05 16.69
CA ILE A 299 -29.42 17.85 17.57
C ILE A 299 -30.68 18.29 16.82
N ALA A 300 -30.54 18.78 15.59
CA ALA A 300 -31.68 19.18 14.76
C ALA A 300 -32.61 17.99 14.46
N ALA A 301 -32.03 16.83 14.15
CA ALA A 301 -32.77 15.59 13.92
C ALA A 301 -33.48 15.10 15.20
N TYR A 302 -32.82 15.17 16.36
CA TYR A 302 -33.38 14.77 17.65
C TYR A 302 -34.61 15.60 18.00
N ARG A 303 -34.48 16.94 17.93
CA ARG A 303 -35.59 17.89 18.19
C ARG A 303 -36.80 17.68 17.29
N ARG A 304 -36.63 17.00 16.16
CA ARG A 304 -37.68 16.74 15.16
C ARG A 304 -38.08 15.27 15.10
N GLY A 305 -37.60 14.43 16.03
CA GLY A 305 -37.91 12.99 16.07
C GLY A 305 -37.37 12.19 14.89
N LEU A 306 -36.37 12.71 14.17
CA LEU A 306 -35.83 12.12 12.95
C LEU A 306 -34.71 11.11 13.20
N LEU A 307 -34.01 11.18 14.34
CA LEU A 307 -32.86 10.31 14.63
C LEU A 307 -33.19 8.81 14.51
N LEU A 308 -34.36 8.40 14.98
CA LEU A 308 -34.74 7.00 15.00
C LEU A 308 -35.36 6.52 13.68
N THR A 309 -35.60 7.40 12.70
CA THR A 309 -36.07 6.98 11.36
C THR A 309 -35.07 6.02 10.72
N SER A 310 -35.51 5.23 9.74
CA SER A 310 -34.61 4.26 9.08
C SER A 310 -33.34 4.91 8.52
N THR A 311 -33.49 6.07 7.86
CA THR A 311 -32.37 6.87 7.37
C THR A 311 -31.52 7.42 8.51
N GLY A 312 -32.13 7.94 9.58
CA GLY A 312 -31.43 8.47 10.74
C GLY A 312 -30.56 7.41 11.45
N VAL A 313 -31.11 6.22 11.68
CA VAL A 313 -30.39 5.10 12.32
C VAL A 313 -29.16 4.70 11.51
N VAL A 314 -29.30 4.55 10.19
CA VAL A 314 -28.19 4.14 9.33
C VAL A 314 -27.14 5.24 9.22
N LEU A 315 -27.53 6.47 8.89
CA LEU A 315 -26.56 7.54 8.64
C LEU A 315 -25.85 8.00 9.92
N PHE A 316 -26.58 8.29 11.00
CA PHE A 316 -25.93 8.68 12.26
C PHE A 316 -25.21 7.51 12.92
N GLY A 317 -25.75 6.29 12.83
CA GLY A 317 -25.08 5.09 13.32
C GLY A 317 -23.76 4.83 12.60
N ALA A 318 -23.74 4.96 11.26
CA ALA A 318 -22.51 4.78 10.47
C ALA A 318 -21.44 5.81 10.86
N TYR A 319 -21.82 7.09 11.01
CA TYR A 319 -20.87 8.12 11.41
C TYR A 319 -20.37 7.91 12.85
N ALA A 320 -21.27 7.55 13.78
CA ALA A 320 -20.90 7.26 15.17
C ALA A 320 -19.96 6.06 15.28
N PHE A 321 -20.17 5.01 14.48
CA PHE A 321 -19.27 3.87 14.38
C PHE A 321 -17.89 4.28 13.87
N THR A 322 -17.81 5.09 12.81
CA THR A 322 -16.54 5.59 12.29
C THR A 322 -15.80 6.48 13.30
N LEU A 323 -16.52 7.31 14.05
CA LEU A 323 -15.95 8.09 15.16
C LEU A 323 -15.39 7.19 16.27
N GLY A 324 -16.15 6.15 16.68
CA GLY A 324 -15.68 5.17 17.66
C GLY A 324 -14.45 4.40 17.18
N THR A 325 -14.41 4.05 15.90
CA THR A 325 -13.25 3.46 15.23
C THR A 325 -12.03 4.40 15.26
N ALA A 326 -12.20 5.70 15.02
CA ALA A 326 -11.12 6.68 15.09
C ALA A 326 -10.54 6.77 16.51
N VAL A 327 -11.41 6.78 17.53
CA VAL A 327 -11.01 6.77 18.96
C VAL A 327 -10.26 5.49 19.33
N LEU A 328 -10.73 4.33 18.88
CA LEU A 328 -10.03 3.07 19.13
C LEU A 328 -8.68 3.01 18.40
N THR A 329 -8.62 3.58 17.19
CA THR A 329 -7.38 3.62 16.41
C THR A 329 -6.33 4.48 17.09
N VAL A 330 -6.70 5.65 17.63
CA VAL A 330 -5.73 6.49 18.34
C VAL A 330 -5.20 5.81 19.61
N ALA A 331 -6.04 5.06 20.33
CA ALA A 331 -5.63 4.28 21.50
C ALA A 331 -4.51 3.26 21.20
N GLY A 332 -4.50 2.70 19.98
CA GLY A 332 -3.54 1.69 19.55
C GLY A 332 -2.38 2.19 18.69
N ARG A 333 -2.41 3.46 18.25
CA ARG A 333 -1.50 3.98 17.22
C ARG A 333 -0.97 5.39 17.47
N MET A 334 -1.33 6.02 18.58
CA MET A 334 -0.77 7.33 18.91
C MET A 334 0.71 7.23 19.24
N ASP A 335 1.49 8.13 18.65
CA ASP A 335 2.88 8.36 18.98
C ASP A 335 3.03 9.85 19.31
N PRO A 336 3.08 10.25 20.59
CA PRO A 336 3.25 11.64 20.99
C PRO A 336 4.50 12.32 20.42
N ASN A 337 5.48 11.55 19.91
CA ASN A 337 6.69 12.08 19.26
C ASN A 337 6.50 12.33 17.74
N ASP A 338 5.36 11.96 17.15
CA ASP A 338 5.02 12.22 15.75
C ASP A 338 4.10 13.45 15.63
N PRO A 339 4.65 14.66 15.39
CA PRO A 339 3.84 15.88 15.24
C PRO A 339 3.07 15.94 13.91
N LEU A 340 3.32 15.02 12.97
CA LEU A 340 2.67 15.00 11.66
C LEU A 340 1.48 14.05 11.60
N PHE A 341 1.23 13.28 12.67
CA PHE A 341 0.16 12.30 12.79
C PHE A 341 0.16 11.32 11.60
N GLY A 342 1.34 10.87 11.17
CA GLY A 342 1.51 9.98 10.02
C GLY A 342 0.69 8.70 10.15
N ALA A 343 0.54 8.18 11.38
CA ALA A 343 -0.34 7.05 11.66
C ALA A 343 -1.83 7.35 11.41
N ALA A 344 -2.32 8.56 11.68
CA ALA A 344 -3.71 8.95 11.40
C ALA A 344 -4.00 9.02 9.89
N LYS A 345 -2.98 9.42 9.11
CA LYS A 345 -3.05 9.57 7.64
C LYS A 345 -2.72 8.28 6.88
N ALA A 346 -2.51 7.16 7.58
CA ALA A 346 -2.11 5.92 6.95
C ALA A 346 -3.16 5.47 5.91
N PRO A 347 -2.77 5.21 4.65
CA PRO A 347 -3.72 4.91 3.57
C PRO A 347 -4.63 3.72 3.85
N ARG A 348 -4.17 2.75 4.66
CA ARG A 348 -4.94 1.57 5.09
C ARG A 348 -6.25 1.90 5.81
N TYR A 349 -6.42 3.12 6.31
CA TYR A 349 -7.64 3.54 7.01
C TYR A 349 -8.68 4.21 6.10
N LEU A 350 -8.38 4.49 4.83
CA LEU A 350 -9.21 5.30 3.92
C LEU A 350 -10.68 4.85 3.80
N THR A 351 -10.98 3.56 3.96
CA THR A 351 -12.35 3.03 3.87
C THR A 351 -13.33 3.74 4.80
N GLY A 352 -12.95 3.93 6.07
CA GLY A 352 -13.82 4.56 7.08
C GLY A 352 -14.11 6.03 6.77
N PRO A 353 -13.08 6.90 6.62
CA PRO A 353 -13.25 8.31 6.29
C PRO A 353 -14.01 8.56 4.97
N LEU A 354 -13.75 7.78 3.90
CA LEU A 354 -14.49 7.94 2.64
C LEU A 354 -15.99 7.65 2.80
N ILE A 355 -16.33 6.59 3.55
CA ILE A 355 -17.71 6.28 3.91
C ILE A 355 -18.30 7.39 4.78
N ALA A 356 -17.54 7.92 5.76
CA ALA A 356 -18.00 9.02 6.62
C ALA A 356 -18.28 10.31 5.83
N TRP A 357 -17.48 10.64 4.83
CA TRP A 357 -17.77 11.76 3.92
C TRP A 357 -19.03 11.52 3.09
N GLY A 358 -19.21 10.31 2.56
CA GLY A 358 -20.45 9.92 1.88
C GLY A 358 -21.66 10.07 2.80
N VAL A 359 -21.57 9.59 4.04
CA VAL A 359 -22.60 9.75 5.08
C VAL A 359 -22.88 11.21 5.39
N LEU A 360 -21.85 12.06 5.53
CA LEU A 360 -22.01 13.49 5.80
C LEU A 360 -22.80 14.20 4.68
N ILE A 361 -22.45 13.93 3.42
CA ILE A 361 -23.16 14.46 2.26
C ILE A 361 -24.64 14.09 2.35
N LEU A 362 -24.93 12.80 2.59
CA LEU A 362 -26.31 12.30 2.69
C LEU A 362 -27.06 12.91 3.88
N LEU A 363 -26.42 13.08 5.04
CA LEU A 363 -27.02 13.71 6.23
C LEU A 363 -27.42 15.17 5.96
N CYS A 364 -26.52 15.96 5.35
CA CYS A 364 -26.80 17.34 4.99
C CYS A 364 -27.98 17.45 4.03
N LEU A 365 -28.00 16.64 2.97
CA LEU A 365 -29.06 16.65 1.95
C LEU A 365 -30.40 16.16 2.51
N TRP A 366 -30.37 15.10 3.31
CA TRP A 366 -31.56 14.54 3.96
C TRP A 366 -32.20 15.57 4.89
N LEU A 367 -31.44 16.17 5.80
CA LEU A 367 -32.00 17.12 6.77
C LEU A 367 -32.40 18.44 6.12
N ALA A 368 -31.64 18.95 5.15
CA ALA A 368 -32.06 20.13 4.39
C ALA A 368 -33.40 19.89 3.68
N SER A 369 -33.65 18.68 3.20
CA SER A 369 -34.91 18.30 2.56
C SER A 369 -36.05 18.17 3.57
N ARG A 370 -35.81 17.45 4.67
CA ARG A 370 -36.80 17.21 5.74
C ARG A 370 -37.21 18.49 6.47
N LEU A 371 -36.26 19.39 6.69
CA LEU A 371 -36.44 20.61 7.47
C LEU A 371 -36.67 21.85 6.59
N GLN A 372 -36.66 21.68 5.27
CA GLN A 372 -36.92 22.75 4.28
C GLN A 372 -36.07 24.01 4.54
N TRP A 373 -34.76 23.82 4.67
CA TRP A 373 -33.85 24.92 4.97
C TRP A 373 -33.86 26.01 3.89
N ARG A 374 -34.04 27.26 4.32
CA ARG A 374 -34.14 28.42 3.41
C ARG A 374 -32.79 28.83 2.82
N PHE A 375 -31.73 28.87 3.64
CA PHE A 375 -30.40 29.36 3.24
C PHE A 375 -29.48 28.28 2.67
N ALA A 376 -29.77 27.01 2.96
CA ALA A 376 -29.03 25.87 2.46
C ALA A 376 -29.99 24.81 1.89
N PRO A 377 -30.78 25.14 0.86
CA PRO A 377 -31.69 24.18 0.25
C PRO A 377 -30.87 23.04 -0.39
N PRO A 378 -31.45 21.82 -0.51
CA PRO A 378 -30.72 20.65 -0.99
C PRO A 378 -30.02 20.84 -2.34
N GLY A 379 -30.61 21.58 -3.28
CA GLY A 379 -29.99 21.88 -4.57
C GLY A 379 -28.70 22.70 -4.47
N VAL A 380 -28.64 23.66 -3.54
CA VAL A 380 -27.42 24.46 -3.28
C VAL A 380 -26.37 23.58 -2.63
N LEU A 381 -26.74 22.78 -1.63
CA LEU A 381 -25.82 21.84 -0.99
C LEU A 381 -25.25 20.82 -1.99
N LEU A 382 -26.08 20.29 -2.90
CA LEU A 382 -25.62 19.41 -3.99
C LEU A 382 -24.55 20.10 -4.84
N ALA A 383 -24.80 21.33 -5.28
CA ALA A 383 -23.86 22.09 -6.10
C ALA A 383 -22.55 22.37 -5.34
N VAL A 384 -22.63 22.73 -4.06
CA VAL A 384 -21.46 22.97 -3.20
C VAL A 384 -20.64 21.70 -3.03
N PHE A 385 -21.26 20.56 -2.70
CA PHE A 385 -20.53 19.30 -2.56
C PHE A 385 -19.92 18.84 -3.89
N ALA A 386 -20.67 18.94 -4.99
CA ALA A 386 -20.14 18.63 -6.31
C ALA A 386 -18.91 19.47 -6.64
N LEU A 387 -18.95 20.78 -6.38
CA LEU A 387 -17.83 21.69 -6.58
C LEU A 387 -16.64 21.35 -5.66
N LEU A 388 -16.88 21.07 -4.38
CA LEU A 388 -15.83 20.71 -3.43
C LEU A 388 -15.12 19.42 -3.83
N ILE A 389 -15.86 18.41 -4.28
CA ILE A 389 -15.27 17.14 -4.76
C ILE A 389 -14.48 17.39 -6.05
N LEU A 390 -15.04 18.16 -6.99
CA LEU A 390 -14.40 18.49 -8.27
C LEU A 390 -13.06 19.22 -8.07
N LEU A 391 -13.00 20.14 -7.11
CA LEU A 391 -11.78 20.92 -6.79
C LEU A 391 -10.83 20.19 -5.82
N GLY A 392 -11.36 19.30 -4.99
CA GLY A 392 -10.62 18.61 -3.92
C GLY A 392 -9.86 17.39 -4.41
N LEU A 393 -10.51 16.50 -5.17
CA LEU A 393 -9.91 15.24 -5.61
C LEU A 393 -8.63 15.43 -6.47
N PRO A 394 -8.55 16.39 -7.42
CA PRO A 394 -7.34 16.61 -8.19
C PRO A 394 -6.12 17.01 -7.35
N LYS A 395 -6.34 17.63 -6.17
CA LYS A 395 -5.25 18.02 -5.26
C LYS A 395 -4.59 16.83 -4.55
N LEU A 396 -5.18 15.65 -4.65
CA LEU A 396 -4.67 14.41 -4.05
C LEU A 396 -3.80 13.60 -5.04
N ARG A 397 -3.45 14.18 -6.20
CA ARG A 397 -2.67 13.49 -7.24
C ARG A 397 -1.29 13.02 -6.76
N TRP A 398 -0.60 13.83 -5.95
CA TRP A 398 0.68 13.46 -5.34
C TRP A 398 0.58 12.22 -4.44
N TRP A 399 -0.55 12.03 -3.76
CA TRP A 399 -0.77 10.85 -2.92
C TRP A 399 -0.98 9.60 -3.79
N LEU A 400 -1.70 9.75 -4.89
CA LEU A 400 -1.85 8.68 -5.89
C LEU A 400 -0.49 8.29 -6.48
N GLU A 401 0.36 9.26 -6.81
CA GLU A 401 1.73 9.02 -7.28
C GLU A 401 2.57 8.26 -6.24
N GLY A 402 2.48 8.63 -4.95
CA GLY A 402 3.16 7.89 -3.89
C GLY A 402 2.68 6.44 -3.74
N ALA A 403 1.38 6.20 -3.95
CA ALA A 403 0.82 4.85 -3.97
C ALA A 403 1.25 4.05 -5.22
N ASP A 404 1.24 4.69 -6.40
CA ASP A 404 1.75 4.12 -7.65
C ASP A 404 3.21 3.66 -7.48
N GLN A 405 4.04 4.51 -6.89
CA GLN A 405 5.45 4.20 -6.60
C GLN A 405 5.62 3.02 -5.65
N ARG A 406 4.84 2.94 -4.57
CA ARG A 406 4.90 1.79 -3.66
C ARG A 406 4.52 0.49 -4.37
N ARG A 407 3.44 0.51 -5.16
CA ARG A 407 2.96 -0.67 -5.89
C ARG A 407 3.90 -1.09 -7.02
N ALA A 408 4.59 -0.14 -7.65
CA ALA A 408 5.64 -0.44 -8.63
C ALA A 408 6.79 -1.23 -7.98
N LYS A 409 7.24 -0.83 -6.78
CA LYS A 409 8.28 -1.57 -6.04
C LYS A 409 7.83 -2.97 -5.63
N GLU A 410 6.60 -3.11 -5.14
CA GLU A 410 6.02 -4.42 -4.83
C GLU A 410 5.96 -5.34 -6.06
N GLN A 411 5.59 -4.79 -7.24
CA GLN A 411 5.57 -5.54 -8.50
C GLN A 411 6.98 -5.90 -9.00
N MET A 412 7.96 -5.03 -8.80
CA MET A 412 9.36 -5.29 -9.09
C MET A 412 9.90 -6.43 -8.22
N ALA A 413 9.66 -6.37 -6.91
CA ALA A 413 10.05 -7.43 -5.99
C ALA A 413 9.35 -8.76 -6.32
N ALA A 414 8.06 -8.72 -6.67
CA ALA A 414 7.35 -9.90 -7.14
C ALA A 414 7.97 -10.53 -8.39
N LEU A 415 8.47 -9.72 -9.32
CA LEU A 415 9.19 -10.20 -10.50
C LEU A 415 10.52 -10.87 -10.13
N GLY A 416 11.31 -10.25 -9.23
CA GLY A 416 12.57 -10.83 -8.75
C GLY A 416 12.35 -12.20 -8.08
N ILE A 417 11.39 -12.27 -7.16
CA ILE A 417 11.04 -13.49 -6.42
C ILE A 417 10.52 -14.59 -7.36
N ASP A 418 9.65 -14.25 -8.33
CA ASP A 418 9.19 -15.21 -9.35
C ASP A 418 10.38 -15.82 -10.11
N LEU A 419 11.38 -15.00 -10.47
CA LEU A 419 12.58 -15.43 -11.20
C LEU A 419 13.61 -16.16 -10.32
N GLY A 420 13.32 -16.36 -9.03
CA GLY A 420 14.17 -17.07 -8.10
C GLY A 420 15.30 -16.22 -7.51
N LEU A 421 15.20 -14.89 -7.59
CA LEU A 421 16.14 -13.97 -6.97
C LEU A 421 15.56 -13.49 -5.65
N GLN A 422 16.33 -13.69 -4.58
CA GLN A 422 16.00 -13.25 -3.23
C GLN A 422 17.11 -12.31 -2.78
N ASP A 423 16.89 -11.03 -3.03
CA ASP A 423 17.80 -9.97 -2.64
C ASP A 423 17.14 -9.16 -1.51
N PRO A 424 17.76 -9.06 -0.33
CA PRO A 424 17.15 -8.37 0.79
C PRO A 424 16.80 -6.89 0.52
N GLY A 425 17.56 -6.18 -0.33
CA GLY A 425 17.26 -4.80 -0.72
C GLY A 425 15.96 -4.69 -1.54
N VAL A 426 15.66 -5.72 -2.33
CA VAL A 426 14.42 -5.82 -3.11
C VAL A 426 13.26 -6.34 -2.26
N ASP A 427 13.52 -7.37 -1.46
CA ASP A 427 12.54 -8.11 -0.65
C ASP A 427 11.87 -7.24 0.42
N LEU A 428 12.58 -6.24 0.96
CA LEU A 428 12.06 -5.26 1.91
C LEU A 428 10.87 -4.45 1.38
N ASN A 429 10.66 -4.43 0.06
CA ASN A 429 9.49 -3.77 -0.54
C ASN A 429 8.21 -4.58 -0.36
N VAL A 430 8.29 -5.88 -0.07
CA VAL A 430 7.13 -6.77 0.12
C VAL A 430 7.04 -7.35 1.51
N PHE A 431 8.16 -7.52 2.23
CA PHE A 431 8.13 -7.98 3.62
C PHE A 431 9.38 -7.58 4.41
N MET A 432 9.18 -7.42 5.71
CA MET A 432 10.15 -6.86 6.65
C MET A 432 11.26 -7.84 7.08
N ASP A 433 11.02 -9.14 6.94
CA ASP A 433 11.94 -10.21 7.30
C ASP A 433 12.28 -11.09 6.08
N PRO A 434 13.40 -10.81 5.39
CA PRO A 434 13.84 -11.57 4.22
C PRO A 434 14.04 -13.07 4.50
N ALA A 435 14.40 -13.47 5.72
CA ALA A 435 14.62 -14.88 6.05
C ALA A 435 13.31 -15.67 6.07
N SER A 436 12.28 -15.13 6.73
CA SER A 436 10.94 -15.73 6.69
C SER A 436 10.35 -15.70 5.29
N LEU A 437 10.53 -14.59 4.57
CA LEU A 437 10.10 -14.45 3.18
C LEU A 437 10.70 -15.54 2.30
N SER A 438 12.02 -15.77 2.40
CA SER A 438 12.72 -16.78 1.62
C SER A 438 12.12 -18.18 1.82
N LYS A 439 11.88 -18.55 3.08
CA LYS A 439 11.24 -19.81 3.45
C LYS A 439 9.83 -19.94 2.86
N TRP A 440 8.97 -18.96 3.09
CA TRP A 440 7.57 -19.03 2.64
C TRP A 440 7.47 -18.98 1.11
N ALA A 441 8.29 -18.18 0.44
CA ALA A 441 8.35 -18.15 -1.02
C ALA A 441 8.78 -19.52 -1.59
N ALA A 442 9.72 -20.21 -0.95
CA ALA A 442 10.10 -21.56 -1.34
C ALA A 442 8.95 -22.56 -1.21
N ASP A 443 8.19 -22.50 -0.10
CA ASP A 443 7.01 -23.34 0.11
C ASP A 443 5.92 -23.08 -0.95
N LEU A 444 5.62 -21.80 -1.24
CA LEU A 444 4.66 -21.43 -2.29
C LEU A 444 5.10 -21.88 -3.68
N ASN A 445 6.40 -21.76 -3.99
CA ASN A 445 6.96 -22.19 -5.27
C ASN A 445 6.86 -23.70 -5.46
N LYS A 446 7.21 -24.49 -4.43
CA LYS A 446 7.09 -25.95 -4.44
C LYS A 446 5.69 -26.42 -4.85
N ASP A 447 4.67 -25.69 -4.41
CA ASP A 447 3.27 -26.03 -4.62
C ASP A 447 2.62 -25.29 -5.81
N ASN A 448 3.39 -24.53 -6.60
CA ASN A 448 2.90 -23.71 -7.71
C ASN A 448 1.75 -22.75 -7.32
N LEU A 449 1.88 -22.10 -6.16
CA LEU A 449 0.89 -21.15 -5.63
C LEU A 449 1.30 -19.70 -5.90
N SER A 450 0.35 -18.78 -5.77
CA SER A 450 0.57 -17.33 -5.88
C SER A 450 1.22 -16.94 -7.22
N VAL A 451 2.29 -16.15 -7.20
CA VAL A 451 3.04 -15.73 -8.39
C VAL A 451 3.63 -16.92 -9.15
N PHE A 452 3.87 -18.04 -8.47
CA PHE A 452 4.53 -19.22 -9.03
C PHE A 452 3.60 -20.10 -9.89
N CYS A 453 2.28 -19.90 -9.82
CA CYS A 453 1.29 -20.66 -10.60
C CYS A 453 1.54 -20.53 -12.12
N ASP A 454 1.79 -19.31 -12.58
CA ASP A 454 2.11 -18.97 -13.98
C ASP A 454 3.60 -18.53 -14.10
N SER A 455 4.50 -19.19 -13.37
CA SER A 455 5.90 -18.75 -13.24
C SER A 455 6.67 -18.78 -14.56
N ARG A 456 7.34 -17.67 -14.87
CA ARG A 456 8.27 -17.57 -16.01
C ARG A 456 9.61 -18.25 -15.73
N ARG A 457 9.93 -18.51 -14.47
CA ARG A 457 11.15 -19.20 -14.05
C ARG A 457 11.34 -20.54 -14.74
N LYS A 458 10.23 -21.24 -15.04
CA LYS A 458 10.22 -22.54 -15.74
C LYS A 458 10.80 -22.48 -17.15
N ARG A 459 10.98 -21.28 -17.72
CA ARG A 459 11.54 -21.05 -19.05
C ARG A 459 12.99 -20.56 -19.03
N LEU A 460 13.57 -20.34 -17.84
CA LEU A 460 14.99 -19.98 -17.74
C LEU A 460 15.85 -21.16 -18.19
N GLY A 461 16.93 -20.87 -18.90
CA GLY A 461 17.83 -21.86 -19.53
C GLY A 461 17.39 -22.34 -20.91
N ASP A 462 16.12 -22.17 -21.27
CA ASP A 462 15.61 -22.58 -22.59
C ASP A 462 16.30 -21.79 -23.72
N PRO A 463 16.46 -22.39 -24.92
CA PRO A 463 16.86 -21.63 -26.10
C PRO A 463 15.85 -20.52 -26.40
N LEU A 464 16.32 -19.32 -26.73
CA LEU A 464 15.48 -18.17 -27.06
C LEU A 464 14.51 -18.46 -28.21
N ALA A 465 14.97 -19.22 -29.21
CA ALA A 465 14.17 -19.65 -30.35
C ALA A 465 12.98 -20.57 -29.97
N SER A 466 13.01 -21.22 -28.80
CA SER A 466 11.88 -22.01 -28.28
C SER A 466 10.73 -21.14 -27.75
N PHE A 467 11.00 -19.86 -27.54
CA PHE A 467 10.06 -18.91 -26.96
C PHE A 467 9.35 -18.07 -28.03
N GLY A 468 10.03 -17.81 -29.14
CA GLY A 468 9.44 -17.16 -30.31
C GLY A 468 10.40 -17.06 -31.49
N LYS A 469 9.84 -16.69 -32.66
CA LYS A 469 10.61 -16.43 -33.87
C LYS A 469 11.39 -15.13 -33.72
N LEU A 470 12.71 -15.20 -33.89
CA LEU A 470 13.57 -14.03 -33.90
C LEU A 470 13.33 -13.20 -35.17
N GLU A 471 13.16 -11.90 -34.99
CA GLU A 471 13.05 -10.93 -36.07
C GLU A 471 14.36 -10.12 -36.17
N ASN A 472 14.76 -9.79 -37.40
CA ASN A 472 16.02 -9.06 -37.65
C ASN A 472 15.89 -7.55 -37.41
N GLN A 473 14.66 -7.04 -37.34
CA GLN A 473 14.40 -5.63 -37.12
C GLN A 473 14.44 -5.33 -35.62
N ALA A 474 15.42 -4.54 -35.20
CA ALA A 474 15.48 -4.02 -33.84
C ALA A 474 14.40 -2.95 -33.60
N ILE A 475 13.90 -2.88 -32.36
CA ILE A 475 13.07 -1.77 -31.92
C ILE A 475 13.92 -0.73 -31.17
N PRO A 476 13.60 0.57 -31.29
CA PRO A 476 14.30 1.61 -30.55
C PRO A 476 14.17 1.37 -29.05
N GLY A 477 15.29 1.41 -28.34
CA GLY A 477 15.34 1.18 -26.90
C GLY A 477 16.76 0.99 -26.44
N ALA A 478 16.95 0.88 -25.13
CA ALA A 478 18.26 0.58 -24.57
C ALA A 478 18.14 -0.04 -23.19
N ILE A 479 19.10 -0.88 -22.85
CA ILE A 479 19.41 -1.21 -21.46
C ILE A 479 20.25 -0.05 -20.92
N THR A 480 19.73 0.66 -19.94
CA THR A 480 20.34 1.90 -19.41
C THR A 480 20.86 1.73 -18.00
N TYR A 481 20.49 0.63 -17.36
CA TYR A 481 20.79 0.34 -15.97
C TYR A 481 20.99 -1.18 -15.78
N ALA A 482 22.10 -1.54 -15.15
CA ALA A 482 22.40 -2.90 -14.71
C ALA A 482 23.08 -2.82 -13.35
N TYR A 483 22.46 -3.42 -12.33
CA TYR A 483 22.93 -3.39 -10.95
C TYR A 483 23.01 -4.81 -10.40
N PRO A 484 24.15 -5.22 -9.83
CA PRO A 484 24.31 -6.57 -9.33
C PRO A 484 23.51 -6.77 -8.03
N VAL A 485 22.70 -7.83 -7.98
CA VAL A 485 21.88 -8.22 -6.81
C VAL A 485 22.22 -9.65 -6.42
N LEU A 486 21.81 -10.10 -5.22
CA LEU A 486 22.14 -11.45 -4.76
C LEU A 486 21.60 -12.52 -5.73
N GLY A 487 22.51 -13.30 -6.32
CA GLY A 487 22.19 -14.33 -7.32
C GLY A 487 21.88 -13.83 -8.73
N GLY A 488 21.94 -12.51 -8.99
CA GLY A 488 21.42 -11.95 -10.24
C GLY A 488 21.92 -10.55 -10.61
N VAL A 489 21.23 -9.96 -11.58
CA VAL A 489 21.36 -8.56 -11.99
C VAL A 489 19.97 -7.96 -12.08
N GLN A 490 19.73 -6.86 -11.36
CA GLN A 490 18.57 -6.00 -11.61
C GLN A 490 18.87 -5.13 -12.83
N VAL A 491 17.94 -5.12 -13.78
CA VAL A 491 18.13 -4.41 -15.04
C VAL A 491 16.96 -3.48 -15.29
N ALA A 492 17.24 -2.31 -15.85
CA ALA A 492 16.21 -1.41 -16.34
C ALA A 492 16.64 -0.77 -17.65
N GLY A 493 15.64 -0.40 -18.42
CA GLY A 493 15.81 0.16 -19.74
C GLY A 493 14.53 0.82 -20.22
N TRP A 494 14.52 1.23 -21.47
CA TRP A 494 13.32 1.69 -22.15
C TRP A 494 13.20 0.99 -23.50
N ALA A 495 11.96 0.90 -23.99
CA ALA A 495 11.67 0.38 -25.32
C ALA A 495 10.49 1.16 -25.92
N ASP A 496 10.65 1.62 -27.15
CA ASP A 496 9.55 2.19 -27.93
C ASP A 496 8.75 1.07 -28.59
N GLU A 497 7.76 0.59 -27.85
CA GLU A 497 6.84 -0.45 -28.31
C GLU A 497 5.69 0.11 -29.15
N SER A 498 5.70 1.38 -29.57
CA SER A 498 4.61 2.00 -30.34
C SER A 498 4.31 1.27 -31.66
N GLN A 499 5.31 0.59 -32.22
CA GLN A 499 5.17 -0.24 -33.42
C GLN A 499 4.56 -1.63 -33.13
N LEU A 500 4.54 -2.05 -31.86
CA LEU A 500 4.00 -3.34 -31.42
C LEU A 500 2.53 -3.18 -31.03
N ARG A 501 1.62 -3.71 -31.84
CA ARG A 501 0.17 -3.50 -31.69
C ARG A 501 -0.43 -4.18 -30.46
N ARG A 502 0.23 -5.20 -29.89
CA ARG A 502 -0.30 -6.01 -28.76
C ARG A 502 0.76 -6.47 -27.75
N ASN A 503 1.82 -5.70 -27.50
CA ASN A 503 2.73 -6.07 -26.40
C ASN A 503 2.02 -5.87 -25.05
N LYS A 504 2.11 -6.85 -24.16
CA LYS A 504 1.65 -6.75 -22.76
C LYS A 504 2.73 -6.12 -21.84
N GLY A 505 3.70 -5.43 -22.45
CA GLY A 505 4.86 -4.83 -21.81
C GLY A 505 5.82 -5.85 -21.22
N TRP A 506 5.89 -7.07 -21.76
CA TRP A 506 6.83 -8.10 -21.30
C TRP A 506 8.00 -8.23 -22.26
N LEU A 507 9.18 -8.46 -21.71
CA LEU A 507 10.44 -8.61 -22.41
C LEU A 507 11.16 -9.89 -21.94
N VAL A 508 11.95 -10.47 -22.82
CA VAL A 508 12.83 -11.62 -22.54
C VAL A 508 14.27 -11.13 -22.51
N LEU A 509 15.06 -11.61 -21.56
CA LEU A 509 16.49 -11.33 -21.48
C LEU A 509 17.23 -12.62 -21.84
N ALA A 510 18.09 -12.55 -22.85
CA ALA A 510 18.87 -13.69 -23.31
C ALA A 510 20.37 -13.39 -23.28
N ASN A 511 21.15 -14.41 -22.93
CA ASN A 511 22.60 -14.30 -22.85
C ASN A 511 23.27 -14.43 -24.23
N GLU A 512 24.59 -14.32 -24.26
CA GLU A 512 25.43 -14.47 -25.46
C GLU A 512 25.28 -15.84 -26.16
N MET A 513 24.82 -16.86 -25.43
CA MET A 513 24.56 -18.20 -25.97
C MET A 513 23.15 -18.37 -26.57
N GLY A 514 22.34 -17.30 -26.58
CA GLY A 514 20.95 -17.36 -27.04
C GLY A 514 20.03 -18.16 -26.11
N ARG A 515 20.35 -18.21 -24.81
CA ARG A 515 19.50 -18.84 -23.78
C ARG A 515 18.78 -17.77 -22.97
N ILE A 516 17.57 -18.08 -22.54
CA ILE A 516 16.78 -17.20 -21.68
C ILE A 516 17.38 -17.22 -20.28
N VAL A 517 17.81 -16.05 -19.81
CA VAL A 517 18.44 -15.89 -18.49
C VAL A 517 17.65 -14.95 -17.59
N GLY A 518 16.61 -14.31 -18.12
CA GLY A 518 15.80 -13.39 -17.34
C GLY A 518 14.55 -12.92 -18.06
N PHE A 519 13.75 -12.15 -17.33
CA PHE A 519 12.56 -11.51 -17.86
C PHE A 519 12.48 -10.07 -17.34
N ALA A 520 11.89 -9.21 -18.17
CA ALA A 520 11.63 -7.82 -17.84
C ALA A 520 10.19 -7.45 -18.16
N ARG A 521 9.70 -6.39 -17.53
CA ARG A 521 8.35 -5.90 -17.74
C ARG A 521 8.22 -4.39 -17.52
N LYS A 522 7.39 -3.75 -18.34
CA LYS A 522 6.74 -2.48 -18.00
C LYS A 522 5.72 -2.71 -16.89
N LEU A 523 6.06 -2.29 -15.68
CA LEU A 523 5.23 -2.54 -14.50
C LEU A 523 3.91 -1.77 -14.60
N PRO A 524 2.75 -2.43 -14.38
CA PRO A 524 1.44 -1.77 -14.51
C PRO A 524 1.22 -0.57 -13.59
N ALA A 525 1.82 -0.57 -12.39
CA ALA A 525 1.75 0.56 -11.46
C ALA A 525 2.66 1.74 -11.83
N GLY A 526 3.55 1.57 -12.81
CA GLY A 526 4.50 2.61 -13.25
C GLY A 526 5.96 2.23 -13.02
N PHE A 527 6.87 3.08 -13.48
CA PHE A 527 8.31 2.86 -13.34
C PHE A 527 8.80 3.26 -11.93
N PRO A 528 9.59 2.41 -11.24
CA PRO A 528 10.10 2.71 -9.90
C PRO A 528 11.00 3.94 -9.88
N GLY A 529 10.70 4.88 -8.99
CA GLY A 529 11.35 6.18 -8.95
C GLY A 529 12.83 6.14 -8.59
N GLU A 530 13.28 5.10 -7.87
CA GLU A 530 14.72 4.86 -7.59
C GLU A 530 15.54 4.48 -8.82
N LEU A 531 14.89 4.00 -9.87
CA LEU A 531 15.56 3.63 -11.12
C LEU A 531 15.54 4.79 -12.14
N ASN A 532 14.91 5.92 -11.79
CA ASN A 532 14.84 7.09 -12.66
C ASN A 532 16.25 7.62 -12.95
N ASN A 533 16.56 7.76 -14.22
CA ASN A 533 17.80 8.35 -14.68
C ASN A 533 17.56 9.10 -15.99
N ALA A 534 18.49 10.01 -16.35
CA ALA A 534 18.36 10.85 -17.54
C ALA A 534 18.25 10.06 -18.86
N LYS A 535 18.68 8.78 -18.87
CA LYS A 535 18.67 7.92 -20.05
C LYS A 535 17.38 7.09 -20.19
N THR A 536 16.50 7.09 -19.19
CA THR A 536 15.32 6.19 -19.14
C THR A 536 14.05 6.99 -18.98
N PRO A 537 13.30 7.26 -20.07
CA PRO A 537 12.00 7.91 -19.98
C PRO A 537 11.02 7.01 -19.19
N PRO A 538 10.47 7.45 -18.04
CA PRO A 538 9.65 6.57 -17.19
C PRO A 538 8.41 6.02 -17.89
N ALA A 539 7.84 6.75 -18.85
CA ALA A 539 6.69 6.32 -19.64
C ALA A 539 7.00 5.13 -20.58
N LEU A 540 8.27 4.93 -20.95
CA LEU A 540 8.76 3.84 -21.80
C LEU A 540 9.59 2.82 -20.99
N GLY A 541 9.77 3.07 -19.70
CA GLY A 541 10.65 2.30 -18.83
C GLY A 541 10.12 0.89 -18.55
N TRP A 542 11.04 -0.06 -18.51
CA TRP A 542 10.82 -1.43 -18.07
C TRP A 542 11.87 -1.83 -17.04
N VAL A 543 11.52 -2.78 -16.18
CA VAL A 543 12.42 -3.34 -15.15
C VAL A 543 12.41 -4.86 -15.26
N GLY A 544 13.54 -5.50 -15.04
CA GLY A 544 13.64 -6.94 -15.01
C GLY A 544 14.83 -7.43 -14.22
N PHE A 545 15.04 -8.73 -14.31
CA PHE A 545 16.17 -9.36 -13.68
C PHE A 545 16.76 -10.45 -14.55
N VAL A 546 18.09 -10.56 -14.49
CA VAL A 546 18.89 -11.66 -15.03
C VAL A 546 19.29 -12.58 -13.89
N ASN A 547 19.03 -13.87 -14.02
CA ASN A 547 19.42 -14.89 -13.04
C ASN A 547 20.78 -15.49 -13.44
N LEU A 548 21.75 -15.42 -12.52
CA LEU A 548 23.14 -15.82 -12.78
C LEU A 548 23.45 -17.26 -12.37
N ASP A 549 22.46 -18.03 -11.93
CA ASP A 549 22.54 -19.50 -11.93
C ASP A 549 22.77 -20.03 -13.35
N TYR A 550 22.44 -19.22 -14.37
CA TYR A 550 22.73 -19.45 -15.77
C TYR A 550 23.96 -18.64 -16.19
N ALA A 551 24.98 -19.34 -16.71
CA ALA A 551 26.21 -18.71 -17.18
C ALA A 551 25.90 -17.57 -18.18
N THR A 552 26.29 -16.35 -17.81
CA THR A 552 25.98 -15.13 -18.56
C THR A 552 27.16 -14.17 -18.43
N GLN A 553 27.75 -13.78 -19.55
CA GLN A 553 28.77 -12.72 -19.60
C GLN A 553 28.12 -11.39 -19.99
N SER A 554 27.15 -11.46 -20.89
CA SER A 554 26.40 -10.34 -21.40
C SER A 554 24.99 -10.78 -21.79
N PHE A 555 24.09 -9.82 -21.94
CA PHE A 555 22.70 -10.11 -22.28
C PHE A 555 22.06 -9.01 -23.10
N THR A 556 21.08 -9.42 -23.91
CA THR A 556 20.27 -8.56 -24.77
C THR A 556 18.80 -8.71 -24.39
N ALA A 557 18.04 -7.62 -24.51
CA ALA A 557 16.61 -7.61 -24.26
C ALA A 557 15.82 -7.78 -25.57
N TYR A 558 14.72 -8.53 -25.51
CA TYR A 558 13.84 -8.79 -26.65
C TYR A 558 12.40 -8.45 -26.26
N ALA A 559 11.76 -7.57 -27.03
CA ALA A 559 10.34 -7.31 -26.91
C ALA A 559 9.53 -8.39 -27.61
N MET A 560 8.31 -8.62 -27.10
CA MET A 560 7.49 -9.75 -27.52
C MET A 560 6.19 -9.32 -28.19
N GLU A 561 5.92 -9.86 -29.37
CA GLU A 561 4.61 -9.73 -30.02
C GLU A 561 4.22 -11.00 -30.79
N ARG A 562 3.08 -11.61 -30.45
CA ARG A 562 2.48 -12.75 -31.18
C ARG A 562 3.45 -13.91 -31.50
N GLY A 563 4.30 -14.28 -30.54
CA GLY A 563 5.29 -15.34 -30.72
C GLY A 563 6.50 -14.94 -31.56
N LYS A 564 6.68 -13.65 -31.83
CA LYS A 564 7.89 -13.05 -32.40
C LYS A 564 8.66 -12.29 -31.33
N LEU A 565 9.98 -12.26 -31.50
CA LEU A 565 10.94 -11.62 -30.61
C LEU A 565 11.72 -10.57 -31.39
N PHE A 566 11.60 -9.31 -30.97
CA PHE A 566 12.28 -8.18 -31.57
C PHE A 566 13.42 -7.73 -30.66
N PRO A 567 14.68 -7.75 -31.12
CA PRO A 567 15.79 -7.27 -30.29
C PRO A 567 15.60 -5.79 -29.98
N ILE A 568 15.94 -5.40 -28.75
CA ILE A 568 16.10 -4.01 -28.35
C ILE A 568 17.57 -3.65 -28.57
N GLU A 569 17.83 -2.44 -29.04
CA GLU A 569 19.19 -1.99 -29.31
C GLU A 569 20.08 -2.02 -28.05
N GLY A 570 21.32 -2.46 -28.25
CA GLY A 570 22.33 -2.53 -27.20
C GLY A 570 22.43 -3.88 -26.49
N GLU A 571 23.55 -4.06 -25.83
CA GLU A 571 23.89 -5.22 -25.02
C GLU A 571 24.43 -4.71 -23.69
N ALA A 572 24.12 -5.41 -22.60
CA ALA A 572 24.65 -5.09 -21.29
C ALA A 572 25.54 -6.22 -20.80
N GLY A 573 26.74 -5.85 -20.34
CA GLY A 573 27.63 -6.77 -19.64
C GLY A 573 27.17 -6.98 -18.21
N VAL A 574 27.54 -8.13 -17.65
CA VAL A 574 27.26 -8.38 -16.24
C VAL A 574 28.29 -7.65 -15.36
N PRO A 575 27.88 -6.82 -14.38
CA PRO A 575 28.81 -6.08 -13.52
C PRO A 575 29.80 -7.01 -12.79
N ALA A 576 31.08 -6.61 -12.73
CA ALA A 576 32.13 -7.40 -12.12
C ALA A 576 32.00 -7.52 -10.59
N PRO A 577 31.71 -6.46 -9.83
CA PRO A 577 31.38 -6.58 -8.40
C PRO A 577 30.14 -7.44 -8.18
N ARG A 578 30.20 -8.38 -7.23
CA ARG A 578 29.09 -9.28 -6.92
C ARG A 578 28.68 -9.18 -5.46
N PRO A 579 27.39 -8.98 -5.13
CA PRO A 579 26.95 -9.22 -3.77
C PRO A 579 26.98 -10.73 -3.51
N ILE A 580 27.43 -11.10 -2.32
CA ILE A 580 27.37 -12.47 -1.83
C ILE A 580 26.61 -12.52 -0.51
N ALA A 581 26.07 -13.69 -0.18
CA ALA A 581 25.51 -13.91 1.14
C ALA A 581 26.63 -13.84 2.19
N TRP A 582 26.35 -13.27 3.37
CA TRP A 582 27.36 -13.07 4.41
C TRP A 582 28.01 -14.38 4.87
N GLN A 583 27.30 -15.51 4.81
CA GLN A 583 27.83 -16.85 5.15
C GLN A 583 28.94 -17.32 4.19
N ASN A 584 29.01 -16.69 3.02
CA ASN A 584 30.01 -16.97 2.00
C ASN A 584 31.21 -16.01 2.07
N ALA A 585 31.20 -15.05 3.01
CA ALA A 585 32.43 -14.33 3.35
C ALA A 585 33.40 -15.29 4.05
N GLY A 586 34.67 -15.27 3.65
CA GLY A 586 35.73 -16.05 4.28
C GLY A 586 36.18 -15.45 5.62
N ALA A 587 37.37 -15.83 6.08
CA ALA A 587 37.93 -15.27 7.30
C ALA A 587 38.22 -13.76 7.15
N PRO A 588 37.98 -12.93 8.19
CA PRO A 588 38.38 -11.53 8.20
C PRO A 588 39.89 -11.36 7.96
N ILE A 589 40.28 -10.34 7.20
CA ILE A 589 41.69 -10.00 7.00
C ILE A 589 42.18 -9.28 8.26
N ALA A 590 43.16 -9.88 8.94
CA ALA A 590 43.69 -9.35 10.19
C ALA A 590 44.70 -8.20 9.97
N GLY A 591 44.89 -7.38 11.01
CA GLY A 591 45.95 -6.36 11.06
C GLY A 591 45.67 -5.08 10.26
N ILE A 592 44.43 -4.87 9.81
CA ILE A 592 44.04 -3.62 9.15
C ILE A 592 43.81 -2.53 10.20
N LEU A 593 44.55 -1.43 10.08
CA LEU A 593 44.35 -0.21 10.85
C LEU A 593 43.55 0.78 10.00
N TRP A 594 42.64 1.55 10.61
CA TRP A 594 41.83 2.53 9.91
C TRP A 594 42.23 3.95 10.34
N GLN A 595 42.48 4.81 9.36
CA GLN A 595 42.63 6.24 9.52
C GLN A 595 41.36 6.91 9.01
N MET A 596 40.69 7.70 9.84
CA MET A 596 39.41 8.28 9.49
C MET A 596 39.31 9.73 9.96
N ASP A 597 38.60 10.55 9.21
CA ASP A 597 38.25 11.91 9.63
C ASP A 597 37.42 11.89 10.92
N GLN A 598 37.45 13.00 11.68
CA GLN A 598 36.73 13.12 12.97
C GLN A 598 35.21 12.93 12.87
N THR A 599 34.66 13.01 11.66
CA THR A 599 33.24 12.81 11.37
C THR A 599 32.84 11.35 11.32
N TRP A 600 33.78 10.44 11.08
CA TRP A 600 33.57 9.00 11.09
C TRP A 600 33.60 8.44 12.51
N THR A 601 32.75 7.45 12.77
CA THR A 601 32.54 6.87 14.10
C THR A 601 32.52 5.35 14.05
N VAL A 602 32.90 4.72 15.16
CA VAL A 602 32.95 3.26 15.27
C VAL A 602 31.64 2.74 15.88
N ASN A 603 31.02 1.76 15.23
CA ASN A 603 29.79 1.08 15.63
C ASN A 603 28.57 2.01 15.82
N VAL A 604 28.56 3.14 15.10
CA VAL A 604 27.45 4.09 15.09
C VAL A 604 26.86 4.15 13.69
N ILE A 605 25.56 3.87 13.60
CA ILE A 605 24.72 3.96 12.41
C ILE A 605 23.40 4.64 12.80
N PRO A 606 22.62 5.20 11.86
CA PRO A 606 21.38 5.89 12.20
C PRO A 606 20.40 5.00 12.99
N PRO A 607 19.75 5.52 14.05
CA PRO A 607 18.71 4.79 14.76
C PRO A 607 17.50 4.58 13.83
N ASN A 608 16.70 3.54 14.11
CA ASN A 608 15.53 3.13 13.32
C ASN A 608 15.83 2.60 11.91
N MET A 609 17.06 2.16 11.68
CA MET A 609 17.43 1.39 10.51
C MET A 609 17.26 -0.11 10.75
N TRP A 610 16.94 -0.85 9.69
CA TRP A 610 17.06 -2.30 9.67
C TRP A 610 18.18 -2.71 8.71
N PRO A 611 19.44 -2.64 9.16
CA PRO A 611 20.60 -2.87 8.31
C PRO A 611 20.78 -4.34 7.93
N GLY A 612 19.90 -5.24 8.39
CA GLY A 612 20.08 -6.67 8.25
C GLY A 612 21.27 -7.17 9.06
N GLN A 613 21.81 -8.32 8.65
CA GLN A 613 22.95 -8.91 9.33
C GLN A 613 24.27 -8.24 8.90
N GLY A 614 24.94 -7.60 9.85
CA GLY A 614 26.23 -6.93 9.63
C GLY A 614 27.44 -7.84 9.71
N PRO A 615 28.62 -7.33 9.34
CA PRO A 615 29.89 -8.06 9.44
C PRO A 615 30.30 -8.29 10.89
N ALA A 616 31.18 -9.26 11.11
CA ALA A 616 31.80 -9.47 12.42
C ALA A 616 32.88 -8.40 12.67
N GLY A 617 32.92 -7.86 13.90
CA GLY A 617 33.93 -6.88 14.33
C GLY A 617 33.45 -5.43 14.24
N PRO A 618 34.40 -4.46 14.29
CA PRO A 618 34.06 -3.05 14.25
C PRO A 618 33.51 -2.65 12.87
N VAL A 619 32.51 -1.77 12.92
CA VAL A 619 31.94 -1.07 11.77
C VAL A 619 32.34 0.39 11.86
N TYR A 620 32.64 1.01 10.73
CA TYR A 620 32.99 2.43 10.64
C TYR A 620 31.94 3.15 9.82
N GLY A 621 31.27 4.15 10.40
CA GLY A 621 30.19 4.88 9.76
C GLY A 621 30.42 6.39 9.72
N SER A 622 30.08 7.03 8.60
CA SER A 622 30.13 8.49 8.45
C SER A 622 28.97 9.19 9.17
N TRP A 623 27.88 8.47 9.46
CA TRP A 623 26.79 8.99 10.26
C TRP A 623 27.19 9.10 11.74
N SER A 624 27.40 10.33 12.21
CA SER A 624 27.75 10.62 13.60
C SER A 624 26.77 11.60 14.26
N GLY A 625 25.48 11.25 14.19
CA GLY A 625 24.37 12.04 14.73
C GLY A 625 23.79 13.09 13.78
N ASP A 626 24.41 13.32 12.62
CA ASP A 626 23.92 14.23 11.57
C ASP A 626 24.30 13.67 10.19
N ASN A 627 23.39 13.75 9.21
CA ASN A 627 23.60 13.32 7.82
C ASN A 627 24.44 14.33 7.01
N LYS A 628 24.73 15.51 7.56
CA LYS A 628 25.51 16.55 6.86
C LYS A 628 27.02 16.39 7.01
N LYS A 629 27.47 15.45 7.83
CA LYS A 629 28.89 15.28 8.11
C LYS A 629 29.55 14.49 7.00
N THR A 630 30.49 15.13 6.33
CA THR A 630 31.30 14.55 5.27
C THR A 630 32.66 14.11 5.81
N GLY A 631 33.35 13.24 5.10
CA GLY A 631 34.72 12.86 5.39
C GLY A 631 35.15 11.59 4.70
N THR A 632 36.42 11.23 4.89
CA THR A 632 37.04 10.04 4.32
C THR A 632 37.51 9.08 5.40
N ILE A 633 37.45 7.79 5.11
CA ILE A 633 38.12 6.73 5.86
C ILE A 633 39.01 5.92 4.92
N GLU A 634 40.21 5.61 5.39
CA GLU A 634 41.25 4.92 4.64
C GLU A 634 41.87 3.81 5.50
N SER A 635 42.04 2.63 4.92
CA SER A 635 42.70 1.51 5.59
C SER A 635 44.23 1.63 5.51
N SER A 636 44.96 0.95 6.38
CA SER A 636 46.37 0.66 6.17
C SER A 636 46.53 -0.22 4.92
N ALA A 637 47.70 -0.16 4.27
CA ALA A 637 48.00 -1.08 3.19
C ALA A 637 48.11 -2.52 3.72
N PHE A 638 47.55 -3.48 2.99
CA PHE A 638 47.63 -4.91 3.33
C PHE A 638 47.96 -5.76 2.09
N PRO A 639 48.58 -6.94 2.24
CA PRO A 639 48.91 -7.80 1.12
C PRO A 639 47.66 -8.26 0.36
N ALA A 640 47.71 -8.26 -0.97
CA ALA A 640 46.65 -8.78 -1.81
C ALA A 640 46.50 -10.31 -1.61
N PRO A 641 45.28 -10.82 -1.32
CA PRO A 641 45.05 -12.26 -1.26
C PRO A 641 45.42 -12.99 -2.55
N SER A 642 45.92 -14.23 -2.42
CA SER A 642 46.39 -15.05 -3.55
C SER A 642 45.30 -15.42 -4.57
N ASN A 643 44.03 -15.38 -4.16
CA ASN A 643 42.88 -15.61 -5.04
C ASN A 643 42.39 -14.33 -5.76
N ASN A 644 43.14 -13.23 -5.67
CA ASN A 644 42.87 -11.95 -6.32
C ASN A 644 41.45 -11.39 -6.04
N CYS A 645 40.96 -11.62 -4.82
CA CYS A 645 39.59 -11.29 -4.44
C CYS A 645 39.47 -10.95 -2.95
N ILE A 646 38.66 -9.95 -2.62
CA ILE A 646 38.20 -9.68 -1.26
C ILE A 646 36.68 -9.55 -1.19
N VAL A 647 36.14 -9.69 0.01
CA VAL A 647 34.75 -9.39 0.35
C VAL A 647 34.73 -8.14 1.21
N LEU A 648 34.08 -7.08 0.75
CA LEU A 648 33.95 -5.80 1.44
C LEU A 648 32.51 -5.57 1.90
N PRO A 649 32.22 -5.63 3.22
CA PRO A 649 30.90 -5.30 3.75
C PRO A 649 30.69 -3.79 3.68
N VAL A 650 29.61 -3.36 3.02
CA VAL A 650 29.21 -1.96 2.91
C VAL A 650 27.72 -1.82 3.22
N LEU A 651 27.37 -0.78 3.96
CA LEU A 651 26.01 -0.33 4.23
C LEU A 651 25.95 1.14 3.85
N GLN A 652 24.85 1.58 3.24
CA GLN A 652 24.67 2.99 2.88
C GLN A 652 23.29 3.50 3.29
N GLY A 653 23.15 4.81 3.23
CA GLY A 653 21.88 5.50 3.35
C GLY A 653 20.99 5.34 2.13
N PRO A 654 19.72 5.78 2.24
CA PRO A 654 18.74 5.67 1.17
C PRO A 654 19.08 6.48 -0.08
N ARG A 655 20.10 7.35 -0.03
CA ARG A 655 20.60 8.13 -1.17
C ARG A 655 22.10 7.91 -1.32
N LYS A 656 22.55 7.66 -2.54
CA LYS A 656 23.98 7.47 -2.84
C LYS A 656 24.75 8.76 -3.13
N GLY A 657 24.08 9.91 -3.17
CA GLY A 657 24.68 11.17 -3.62
C GLY A 657 25.93 11.52 -2.82
N GLY A 658 27.08 11.65 -3.50
CA GLY A 658 28.36 11.98 -2.88
C GLY A 658 29.03 10.83 -2.12
N LEU A 659 28.52 9.60 -2.20
CA LEU A 659 29.12 8.44 -1.52
C LEU A 659 30.01 7.64 -2.48
N SER A 660 31.14 7.15 -1.99
CA SER A 660 31.96 6.17 -2.72
C SER A 660 32.68 5.20 -1.78
N ALA A 661 32.96 3.99 -2.25
CA ALA A 661 33.85 3.06 -1.59
C ALA A 661 34.62 2.26 -2.65
N ALA A 662 35.94 2.24 -2.54
CA ALA A 662 36.81 1.61 -3.51
C ALA A 662 37.97 0.86 -2.85
N VAL A 663 38.43 -0.15 -3.56
CA VAL A 663 39.71 -0.82 -3.30
C VAL A 663 40.70 -0.24 -4.29
N VAL A 664 41.83 0.25 -3.78
CA VAL A 664 42.90 0.83 -4.58
C VAL A 664 44.17 0.00 -4.44
N ASP A 665 45.00 0.02 -5.47
CA ASP A 665 46.36 -0.48 -5.42
C ASP A 665 47.19 0.45 -4.52
N ALA A 666 47.74 -0.07 -3.43
CA ALA A 666 48.44 0.74 -2.44
C ALA A 666 49.80 1.27 -2.96
N ASP A 667 50.34 0.71 -4.04
CA ASP A 667 51.60 1.13 -4.65
C ASP A 667 51.39 2.26 -5.66
N THR A 668 50.28 2.23 -6.40
CA THR A 668 50.00 3.21 -7.47
C THR A 668 48.93 4.25 -7.10
N GLY A 669 48.13 3.98 -6.06
CA GLY A 669 46.96 4.78 -5.68
C GLY A 669 45.76 4.64 -6.63
N SER A 670 45.85 3.79 -7.66
CA SER A 670 44.78 3.64 -8.66
C SER A 670 43.67 2.71 -8.16
N PRO A 671 42.39 3.01 -8.43
CA PRO A 671 41.29 2.12 -8.09
C PRO A 671 41.39 0.81 -8.89
N VAL A 672 41.31 -0.32 -8.17
CA VAL A 672 41.30 -1.67 -8.76
C VAL A 672 39.91 -2.31 -8.72
N ALA A 673 39.05 -1.87 -7.81
CA ALA A 673 37.64 -2.23 -7.77
C ALA A 673 36.82 -1.14 -7.04
N GLU A 674 35.58 -0.93 -7.45
CA GLU A 674 34.66 0.03 -6.83
C GLU A 674 33.37 -0.69 -6.39
N VAL A 675 32.82 -0.26 -5.26
CA VAL A 675 31.57 -0.75 -4.73
C VAL A 675 30.40 -0.06 -5.44
N PRO A 676 29.48 -0.80 -6.08
CA PRO A 676 28.34 -0.19 -6.74
C PRO A 676 27.30 0.23 -5.69
N LEU A 677 27.10 1.54 -5.57
CA LEU A 677 26.10 2.14 -4.70
C LEU A 677 24.82 2.48 -5.49
N GLN A 678 23.64 2.24 -4.88
CA GLN A 678 22.35 2.59 -5.46
C GLN A 678 21.43 3.29 -4.47
N ASP A 679 20.53 4.13 -4.95
CA ASP A 679 19.44 4.60 -4.10
C ASP A 679 18.61 3.38 -3.69
N THR A 680 18.21 3.33 -2.41
CA THR A 680 17.41 2.26 -1.75
C THR A 680 18.13 1.10 -1.08
N ASP A 681 19.45 0.95 -1.23
CA ASP A 681 20.20 0.02 -0.38
C ASP A 681 20.17 0.51 1.06
N LYS A 682 19.59 -0.31 1.94
CA LYS A 682 19.45 -0.02 3.37
C LYS A 682 19.94 -1.17 4.23
N GLN A 683 20.57 -2.15 3.61
CA GLN A 683 21.10 -3.34 4.27
C GLN A 683 22.58 -3.47 4.00
N TRP A 684 23.25 -4.21 4.88
CA TRP A 684 24.62 -4.66 4.65
C TRP A 684 24.68 -5.52 3.40
N ILE A 685 25.53 -5.10 2.47
CA ILE A 685 25.86 -5.86 1.28
C ILE A 685 27.33 -6.26 1.36
N PHE A 686 27.59 -7.54 1.13
CA PHE A 686 28.93 -8.11 1.14
C PHE A 686 29.43 -8.18 -0.30
N TRP A 687 30.24 -7.21 -0.69
CA TRP A 687 30.73 -7.08 -2.06
C TRP A 687 31.95 -7.95 -2.30
N ARG A 688 31.81 -8.99 -3.11
CA ARG A 688 32.93 -9.72 -3.70
C ARG A 688 33.54 -8.86 -4.81
N LEU A 689 34.77 -8.41 -4.57
CA LEU A 689 35.53 -7.52 -5.43
C LEU A 689 36.77 -8.29 -5.95
N ALA A 690 36.79 -8.54 -7.26
CA ALA A 690 37.96 -9.08 -7.93
C ALA A 690 38.87 -7.94 -8.40
N PHE A 691 40.18 -8.18 -8.41
CA PHE A 691 41.18 -7.21 -8.85
C PHE A 691 42.30 -7.89 -9.67
N PRO A 692 43.12 -7.12 -10.41
CA PRO A 692 44.17 -7.69 -11.25
C PRO A 692 45.23 -8.48 -10.45
N ALA A 693 45.73 -9.59 -11.01
CA ALA A 693 46.78 -10.41 -10.39
C ALA A 693 48.13 -9.68 -10.23
N SER A 694 48.31 -8.55 -10.92
CA SER A 694 49.47 -7.67 -10.79
C SER A 694 49.48 -6.91 -9.45
N THR A 695 48.31 -6.67 -8.84
CA THR A 695 48.20 -5.89 -7.61
C THR A 695 48.74 -6.69 -6.42
N LYS A 696 49.75 -6.14 -5.73
CA LYS A 696 50.44 -6.82 -4.62
C LYS A 696 50.00 -6.33 -3.25
N ARG A 697 49.64 -5.05 -3.16
CA ARG A 697 49.17 -4.43 -1.92
C ARG A 697 47.89 -3.67 -2.19
N LEU A 698 46.93 -3.81 -1.29
CA LEU A 698 45.61 -3.20 -1.38
C LEU A 698 45.43 -2.17 -0.28
N ARG A 699 44.57 -1.21 -0.56
CA ARG A 699 44.04 -0.27 0.41
C ARG A 699 42.56 -0.03 0.13
N ILE A 700 41.77 0.20 1.16
CA ILE A 700 40.35 0.54 1.03
C ILE A 700 40.18 2.02 1.36
N ILE A 701 39.45 2.73 0.50
CA ILE A 701 39.09 4.13 0.69
C ILE A 701 37.58 4.22 0.59
N ALA A 702 36.95 4.89 1.55
CA ALA A 702 35.54 5.23 1.47
C ALA A 702 35.32 6.70 1.80
N GLU A 703 34.51 7.37 0.99
CA GLU A 703 34.26 8.80 1.06
C GLU A 703 32.78 9.08 1.19
N ASP A 704 32.44 9.96 2.12
CA ASP A 704 31.14 10.58 2.24
C ASP A 704 31.27 12.08 1.96
N GLY A 705 30.92 12.49 0.75
CA GLY A 705 30.75 13.89 0.34
C GLY A 705 29.29 14.36 0.40
N GLY A 706 28.40 13.53 0.91
CA GLY A 706 26.95 13.75 1.00
C GLY A 706 26.58 14.84 2.01
N LYS A 707 25.58 15.64 1.67
CA LYS A 707 25.07 16.71 2.56
C LYS A 707 23.56 16.67 2.71
N ASN A 708 22.88 15.83 1.94
CA ASN A 708 21.44 15.69 1.98
C ASN A 708 21.03 14.58 2.95
N TRP A 709 19.75 14.57 3.30
CA TRP A 709 19.20 13.52 4.12
C TRP A 709 19.43 12.14 3.48
N GLY A 710 19.98 11.22 4.27
CA GLY A 710 20.17 9.84 3.87
C GLY A 710 21.35 9.59 2.94
N GLU A 711 22.24 10.56 2.77
CA GLU A 711 23.57 10.36 2.20
C GLU A 711 24.53 10.11 3.37
N TRP A 712 24.86 8.84 3.61
CA TRP A 712 25.88 8.40 4.58
C TRP A 712 26.30 6.97 4.24
N LEU A 713 27.46 6.54 4.72
CA LEU A 713 28.06 5.24 4.42
C LEU A 713 28.60 4.59 5.69
N ALA A 714 28.57 3.26 5.74
CA ALA A 714 29.25 2.46 6.74
C ALA A 714 29.99 1.29 6.08
N ILE A 715 31.15 0.94 6.60
CA ILE A 715 32.04 -0.09 6.06
C ILE A 715 32.54 -1.00 7.18
N GLY A 716 32.67 -2.29 6.88
CA GLY A 716 33.26 -3.28 7.78
C GLY A 716 34.67 -3.69 7.33
N ASN A 717 35.37 -4.43 8.19
CA ASN A 717 36.63 -5.05 7.81
C ASN A 717 36.44 -6.01 6.63
N PRO A 718 37.36 -5.99 5.63
CA PRO A 718 37.29 -6.92 4.52
C PRO A 718 37.58 -8.35 4.98
N SER A 719 37.06 -9.31 4.22
CA SER A 719 37.28 -10.74 4.43
C SER A 719 37.85 -11.38 3.16
N LEU A 720 38.48 -12.55 3.31
CA LEU A 720 38.91 -13.35 2.16
C LEU A 720 37.69 -13.85 1.37
N CYS A 721 37.81 -13.98 0.04
CA CYS A 721 36.79 -14.68 -0.73
C CYS A 721 36.84 -16.19 -0.46
N LYS A 722 35.66 -16.80 -0.25
CA LYS A 722 35.47 -18.24 -0.06
C LYS A 722 35.15 -18.95 -1.38
#